data_AF-A0A7C7RGA3-F1
#
_entry.id   AF-A0A7C7RGA3-F1
#
_cell.length_a   1.000
_cell.length_b   1.000
_cell.length_c   1.000
_cell.angle_alpha   90.00
_cell.angle_beta   90.00
_cell.angle_gamma   90.00
#
_symmetry.space_group_name_H-M   'P 1'
#
loop_
_entity.id
_entity.type
_entity.pdbx_description
1 polymer ?
#
loop_
_entity_poly.entity_id
_entity_poly.type
_entity_poly.pdbx_seq_one_letter_code
_entity_poly.pdbx_strand_id
1 'polypeptide(L)'
;MADHKAQSEVQTYPTAHFYQQALDCFNKGDYTSAQELASEAIGRDPSFVPAHQLLARIYLKLGQEEQARQVVTRREDLPGDESSFEWGLIAEEMGLLDDAMAVYLEYLRRFPHHHNTLYRLGLLYLDRGDRGKARSYLHSAVKVAPDFVPPLFELAQLYEDDGLLGLAKELYEKGLALQPENQQAQAALDLLEEKLSRARALPDVRIEPVAEAARALLRLFKGREDVYARQWIDSDGRVGYSPVYEPLTERAMENHIRGEITVGVYPLCADNTVHFMAVDVDINKNALARCSSNPHLEEHLIERVKADGKKIKAMFDFLGLPVYVESSGHKGCHLWLFFDEPMSAPIVRKFANSVLKRVGPPSPEIHWEVFPKQDSVREGQLGNLIKLPLGIHKKTGNRGLFIDPEGKVFADQVGYLCTIRPVSSDLFCGALERLTGDQDRERPTISLDELGQNYSHLTPVWERCKVIKALVEKAFATHHLTNSERVVLKCVFAHLGDQGKEFLHSVISLCLDYSREATQYQIEHTHRNPISCPRIRHHLSDLVSSVDCSCEFTLPEGGYPSPVLHLDADFTRGMSRFKAEKIDSLASHYVDLRQRFRQLKEELEKAEDEIQEFFTLMNTDTIMTSNWVLRKPPEDEEIRVELRG
;
A
#
# COMPACT_ATOMS: atom_id res chain seq x y z
N MET A 1 -87.07 -17.73 -57.44
CA MET A 1 -86.40 -16.46 -57.80
C MET A 1 -85.72 -15.93 -56.56
N ALA A 2 -84.39 -15.74 -56.65
CA ALA A 2 -83.52 -14.86 -55.84
C ALA A 2 -83.51 -15.07 -54.30
N ASP A 3 -82.39 -15.03 -53.58
CA ASP A 3 -81.01 -14.74 -53.93
C ASP A 3 -80.10 -15.23 -52.78
N HIS A 4 -78.90 -15.70 -53.15
CA HIS A 4 -77.82 -16.00 -52.22
C HIS A 4 -77.33 -14.73 -51.52
N LYS A 5 -77.25 -14.74 -50.19
CA LYS A 5 -76.29 -13.93 -49.43
C LYS A 5 -75.61 -14.81 -48.39
N ALA A 6 -74.52 -15.44 -48.79
CA ALA A 6 -73.51 -15.89 -47.84
C ALA A 6 -72.75 -14.65 -47.36
N GLN A 7 -73.03 -14.22 -46.13
CA GLN A 7 -72.16 -13.29 -45.42
C GLN A 7 -70.94 -14.10 -44.95
N SER A 8 -69.79 -13.90 -45.58
CA SER A 8 -68.51 -14.37 -45.07
C SER A 8 -68.22 -13.60 -43.77
N GLU A 9 -68.28 -14.28 -42.63
CA GLU A 9 -67.74 -13.76 -41.37
C GLU A 9 -66.23 -13.51 -41.57
N VAL A 10 -65.84 -12.24 -41.65
CA VAL A 10 -64.43 -11.85 -41.67
C VAL A 10 -63.87 -12.15 -40.27
N GLN A 11 -63.14 -13.26 -40.13
CA GLN A 11 -62.38 -13.55 -38.91
C GLN A 11 -61.39 -12.40 -38.67
N THR A 12 -61.68 -11.55 -37.69
CA THR A 12 -60.77 -10.49 -37.24
C THR A 12 -59.73 -11.11 -36.32
N TYR A 13 -58.54 -11.40 -36.86
CA TYR A 13 -57.43 -11.89 -36.06
C TYR A 13 -56.79 -10.73 -35.24
N PRO A 14 -56.30 -10.99 -34.01
CA PRO A 14 -55.58 -10.00 -33.20
C PRO A 14 -54.27 -9.54 -33.86
N THR A 15 -53.80 -8.33 -33.56
CA THR A 15 -52.49 -7.80 -34.01
C THR A 15 -51.34 -8.79 -33.79
N ALA A 16 -51.31 -9.45 -32.63
CA ALA A 16 -50.28 -10.44 -32.28
C ALA A 16 -50.23 -11.65 -33.24
N HIS A 17 -51.36 -12.01 -33.86
CA HIS A 17 -51.41 -13.11 -34.84
C HIS A 17 -50.63 -12.75 -36.11
N PHE A 18 -50.90 -11.56 -36.67
CA PHE A 18 -50.22 -11.07 -37.87
C PHE A 18 -48.72 -10.83 -37.60
N TYR A 19 -48.38 -10.28 -36.43
CA TYR A 19 -46.98 -10.14 -36.01
C TYR A 19 -46.26 -11.49 -35.94
N GLN A 20 -46.87 -12.51 -35.34
CA GLN A 20 -46.22 -13.83 -35.24
C GLN A 20 -46.02 -14.46 -36.63
N GLN A 21 -47.00 -14.35 -37.52
CA GLN A 21 -46.85 -14.81 -38.90
C GLN A 21 -45.76 -14.03 -39.65
N ALA A 22 -45.69 -12.70 -39.46
CA ALA A 22 -44.63 -11.88 -40.03
C ALA A 22 -43.24 -12.33 -39.54
N LEU A 23 -43.11 -12.62 -38.24
CA LEU A 23 -41.87 -13.11 -37.64
C LEU A 23 -41.49 -14.50 -38.19
N ASP A 24 -42.45 -15.40 -38.36
CA ASP A 24 -42.22 -16.72 -38.95
C ASP A 24 -41.77 -16.62 -40.41
N CYS A 25 -42.37 -15.74 -41.21
CA CYS A 25 -41.95 -15.46 -42.58
C CYS A 25 -40.54 -14.84 -42.62
N PHE A 26 -40.26 -13.88 -41.74
CA PHE A 26 -38.95 -13.25 -41.61
C PHE A 26 -37.86 -14.29 -41.30
N ASN A 27 -38.13 -15.21 -40.37
CA ASN A 27 -37.19 -16.28 -39.99
C ASN A 27 -36.97 -17.30 -41.12
N LYS A 28 -37.94 -17.46 -42.03
CA LYS A 28 -37.82 -18.30 -43.24
C LYS A 28 -37.10 -17.59 -44.40
N GLY A 29 -36.77 -16.30 -44.25
CA GLY A 29 -36.18 -15.48 -45.30
C GLY A 29 -37.19 -14.96 -46.34
N ASP A 30 -38.49 -15.16 -46.11
CA ASP A 30 -39.54 -14.61 -46.97
C ASP A 30 -39.89 -13.18 -46.51
N TYR A 31 -38.99 -12.25 -46.86
CA TYR A 31 -39.07 -10.86 -46.42
C TYR A 31 -40.23 -10.09 -47.04
N THR A 32 -40.70 -10.48 -48.23
CA THR A 32 -41.83 -9.83 -48.90
C THR A 32 -43.14 -10.14 -48.18
N SER A 33 -43.43 -11.42 -47.90
CA SER A 33 -44.60 -11.81 -47.11
C SER A 33 -44.52 -11.26 -45.69
N ALA A 34 -43.32 -11.26 -45.10
CA ALA A 34 -43.11 -10.67 -43.77
C ALA A 34 -43.44 -9.17 -43.73
N GLN A 35 -43.10 -8.41 -44.78
CA GLN A 35 -43.40 -6.98 -44.88
C GLN A 35 -44.90 -6.72 -44.90
N GLU A 36 -45.64 -7.48 -45.71
CA GLU A 36 -47.11 -7.36 -45.82
C GLU A 36 -47.77 -7.64 -44.48
N LEU A 37 -47.39 -8.74 -43.81
CA LEU A 37 -47.95 -9.15 -42.53
C LEU A 37 -47.58 -8.18 -41.39
N ALA A 38 -46.35 -7.65 -41.37
CA ALA A 38 -45.94 -6.64 -40.40
C ALA A 38 -46.70 -5.31 -40.62
N SER A 39 -46.93 -4.93 -41.88
CA SER A 39 -47.70 -3.74 -42.22
C SER A 39 -49.18 -3.88 -41.84
N GLU A 40 -49.76 -5.07 -42.03
CA GLU A 40 -51.11 -5.39 -41.55
C GLU A 40 -51.18 -5.31 -40.02
N ALA A 41 -50.18 -5.84 -39.30
CA ALA A 41 -50.11 -5.73 -37.84
C ALA A 41 -50.11 -4.26 -37.38
N ILE A 42 -49.29 -3.40 -38.01
CA ILE A 42 -49.25 -1.96 -37.74
C ILE A 42 -50.59 -1.28 -38.11
N GLY A 43 -51.23 -1.70 -39.19
CA GLY A 43 -52.55 -1.18 -39.59
C GLY A 43 -53.65 -1.48 -38.57
N ARG A 44 -53.56 -2.62 -37.86
CA ARG A 44 -54.49 -3.01 -36.79
C ARG A 44 -54.22 -2.29 -35.48
N ASP A 45 -52.95 -2.13 -35.13
CA ASP A 45 -52.52 -1.39 -33.95
C ASP A 45 -51.26 -0.58 -34.27
N PRO A 46 -51.42 0.71 -34.59
CA PRO A 46 -50.29 1.59 -34.89
C PRO A 46 -49.31 1.76 -33.72
N SER A 47 -49.74 1.47 -32.49
CA SER A 47 -48.91 1.58 -31.28
C SER A 47 -48.09 0.32 -30.98
N PHE A 48 -48.25 -0.74 -31.77
CA PHE A 48 -47.61 -2.04 -31.53
C PHE A 48 -46.13 -2.03 -31.98
N VAL A 49 -45.25 -1.58 -31.08
CA VAL A 49 -43.81 -1.39 -31.31
C VAL A 49 -43.08 -2.60 -31.91
N PRO A 50 -43.33 -3.86 -31.48
CA PRO A 50 -42.62 -5.01 -32.05
C PRO A 50 -42.81 -5.17 -33.57
N ALA A 51 -43.98 -4.79 -34.11
CA ALA A 51 -44.20 -4.84 -35.56
C ALA A 51 -43.41 -3.75 -36.31
N HIS A 52 -43.26 -2.56 -35.72
CA HIS A 52 -42.39 -1.51 -36.28
C HIS A 52 -40.91 -1.89 -36.26
N GLN A 53 -40.42 -2.48 -35.16
CA GLN A 53 -39.05 -3.01 -35.06
C GLN A 53 -38.79 -4.09 -36.11
N LEU A 54 -39.73 -5.05 -36.25
CA LEU A 54 -39.64 -6.11 -37.26
C LEU A 54 -39.67 -5.52 -38.69
N LEU A 55 -40.52 -4.53 -38.95
CA LEU A 55 -40.59 -3.88 -40.25
C LEU A 55 -39.29 -3.15 -40.62
N ALA A 56 -38.66 -2.44 -39.66
CA ALA A 56 -37.35 -1.82 -39.87
C ALA A 56 -36.29 -2.86 -40.27
N ARG A 57 -36.23 -4.01 -39.58
CA ARG A 57 -35.31 -5.11 -39.91
C ARG A 57 -35.60 -5.73 -41.28
N ILE A 58 -36.89 -5.90 -41.63
CA ILE A 58 -37.30 -6.38 -42.96
C ILE A 58 -36.78 -5.43 -44.04
N TYR A 59 -36.93 -4.11 -43.85
CA TYR A 59 -36.41 -3.13 -44.80
C TYR A 59 -34.89 -3.22 -44.97
N LEU A 60 -34.12 -3.42 -43.88
CA LEU A 60 -32.68 -3.64 -43.97
C LEU A 60 -32.33 -4.90 -44.76
N LYS A 61 -33.03 -6.02 -44.54
CA LYS A 61 -32.81 -7.26 -45.31
C LYS A 61 -33.16 -7.14 -46.79
N LEU A 62 -34.10 -6.26 -47.13
CA LEU A 62 -34.47 -5.94 -48.50
C LEU A 62 -33.58 -4.88 -49.16
N GLY A 63 -32.57 -4.34 -48.46
CA GLY A 63 -31.71 -3.25 -48.95
C GLY A 63 -32.43 -1.89 -49.05
N GLN A 64 -33.57 -1.74 -48.39
CA GLN A 64 -34.42 -0.55 -48.38
C GLN A 64 -34.06 0.37 -47.21
N GLU A 65 -32.84 0.89 -47.22
CA GLU A 65 -32.26 1.65 -46.08
C GLU A 65 -33.04 2.93 -45.74
N GLU A 66 -33.56 3.63 -46.74
CA GLU A 66 -34.31 4.89 -46.52
C GLU A 66 -35.63 4.63 -45.80
N GLN A 67 -36.34 3.56 -46.17
CA GLN A 67 -37.56 3.14 -45.48
C GLN A 67 -37.27 2.71 -44.04
N ALA A 68 -36.18 1.95 -43.83
CA ALA A 68 -35.74 1.58 -42.48
C ALA A 68 -35.45 2.83 -41.62
N ARG A 69 -34.76 3.82 -42.18
CA ARG A 69 -34.46 5.09 -41.51
C ARG A 69 -35.72 5.87 -41.14
N GLN A 70 -36.73 5.90 -42.01
CA GLN A 70 -37.99 6.56 -41.71
C GLN A 70 -38.71 5.91 -40.52
N VAL A 71 -38.70 4.57 -40.44
CA VAL A 71 -39.27 3.84 -39.30
C VAL A 71 -38.50 4.17 -38.01
N VAL A 72 -37.17 4.15 -38.04
CA VAL A 72 -36.33 4.44 -36.87
C VAL A 72 -36.47 5.89 -36.40
N THR A 73 -36.55 6.86 -37.32
CA THR A 73 -36.68 8.29 -36.98
C THR A 73 -38.01 8.58 -36.27
N ARG A 74 -39.06 7.84 -36.61
CA ARG A 74 -40.40 7.98 -36.03
C ARG A 74 -40.59 7.14 -34.76
N ARG A 75 -39.53 6.53 -34.21
CA ARG A 75 -39.63 5.73 -32.99
C ARG A 75 -40.14 6.55 -31.80
N GLU A 76 -39.80 7.84 -31.72
CA GLU A 76 -40.23 8.75 -30.64
C GLU A 76 -41.73 9.06 -30.66
N ASP A 77 -42.42 8.71 -31.75
CA ASP A 77 -43.88 8.82 -31.83
C ASP A 77 -44.59 7.60 -31.22
N LEU A 78 -43.85 6.53 -30.87
CA LEU A 78 -44.39 5.25 -30.42
C LEU A 78 -44.43 5.17 -28.88
N PRO A 79 -45.55 4.77 -28.27
CA PRO A 79 -45.70 4.79 -26.82
C PRO A 79 -44.82 3.73 -26.13
N GLY A 80 -43.98 4.17 -25.19
CA GLY A 80 -43.47 3.35 -24.08
C GLY A 80 -42.24 2.48 -24.34
N ASP A 81 -41.65 2.46 -25.55
CA ASP A 81 -40.53 1.57 -25.88
C ASP A 81 -39.51 2.16 -26.89
N GLU A 82 -39.38 3.49 -26.94
CA GLU A 82 -38.53 4.21 -27.91
C GLU A 82 -37.03 3.89 -27.77
N SER A 83 -36.61 3.42 -26.60
CA SER A 83 -35.23 3.02 -26.31
C SER A 83 -35.17 1.58 -25.80
N SER A 84 -35.96 0.70 -26.41
CA SER A 84 -35.81 -0.75 -26.32
C SER A 84 -34.41 -1.20 -26.75
N PHE A 85 -33.98 -2.36 -26.28
CA PHE A 85 -32.73 -2.98 -26.74
C PHE A 85 -32.75 -3.25 -28.26
N GLU A 86 -33.90 -3.63 -28.82
CA GLU A 86 -34.07 -3.93 -30.25
C GLU A 86 -33.84 -2.69 -31.12
N TRP A 87 -34.26 -1.50 -30.69
CA TRP A 87 -33.98 -0.26 -31.42
C TRP A 87 -32.49 0.05 -31.51
N GLY A 88 -31.72 -0.30 -30.48
CA GLY A 88 -30.26 -0.17 -30.49
C GLY A 88 -29.62 -1.12 -31.49
N LEU A 89 -30.08 -2.37 -31.55
CA LEU A 89 -29.60 -3.37 -32.54
C LEU A 89 -29.89 -2.92 -33.97
N ILE A 90 -31.09 -2.39 -34.23
CA ILE A 90 -31.48 -1.88 -35.56
C ILE A 90 -30.59 -0.70 -35.95
N ALA A 91 -30.36 0.24 -35.04
CA ALA A 91 -29.48 1.37 -35.29
C ALA A 91 -28.02 0.94 -35.56
N GLU A 92 -27.53 -0.08 -34.85
CA GLU A 92 -26.21 -0.69 -35.07
C GLU A 92 -26.12 -1.35 -36.45
N GLU A 93 -27.11 -2.13 -36.87
CA GLU A 93 -27.17 -2.76 -38.20
C GLU A 93 -27.21 -1.72 -39.34
N MET A 94 -27.76 -0.54 -39.08
CA MET A 94 -27.77 0.62 -39.99
C MET A 94 -26.47 1.43 -40.00
N GLY A 95 -25.51 1.12 -39.13
CA GLY A 95 -24.29 1.91 -38.96
C GLY A 95 -24.51 3.27 -38.26
N LEU A 96 -25.68 3.48 -37.65
CA LEU A 96 -26.01 4.69 -36.88
C LEU A 96 -25.46 4.58 -35.45
N LEU A 97 -24.13 4.56 -35.32
CA LEU A 97 -23.45 4.22 -34.07
C LEU A 97 -23.75 5.21 -32.93
N ASP A 98 -23.94 6.49 -33.21
CA ASP A 98 -24.35 7.49 -32.19
C ASP A 98 -25.75 7.22 -31.66
N ASP A 99 -26.71 6.92 -32.54
CA ASP A 99 -28.09 6.61 -32.16
C ASP A 99 -28.16 5.29 -31.37
N ALA A 100 -27.44 4.26 -31.83
CA ALA A 100 -27.36 2.98 -31.14
C ALA A 100 -26.84 3.15 -29.69
N MET A 101 -25.77 3.93 -29.51
CA MET A 101 -25.24 4.23 -28.18
C MET A 101 -26.23 5.00 -27.31
N ALA A 102 -26.90 6.02 -27.86
CA ALA A 102 -27.91 6.78 -27.12
C ALA A 102 -29.06 5.88 -26.63
N VAL A 103 -29.56 5.01 -27.51
CA VAL A 103 -30.61 4.04 -27.19
C VAL A 103 -30.14 3.05 -26.12
N TYR A 104 -28.95 2.46 -26.28
CA TYR A 104 -28.41 1.52 -25.31
C TYR A 104 -28.14 2.14 -23.93
N LEU A 105 -27.65 3.38 -23.87
CA LEU A 105 -27.44 4.09 -22.61
C LEU A 105 -28.77 4.36 -21.90
N GLU A 106 -29.80 4.78 -22.62
CA GLU A 106 -31.14 4.99 -22.06
C GLU A 106 -31.80 3.68 -21.62
N TYR A 107 -31.57 2.59 -22.36
CA TYR A 107 -32.02 1.25 -21.97
C TYR A 107 -31.36 0.81 -20.65
N LEU A 108 -30.04 1.01 -20.51
CA LEU A 108 -29.31 0.68 -19.28
C LEU A 108 -29.73 1.52 -18.06
N ARG A 109 -30.23 2.75 -18.25
CA ARG A 109 -30.79 3.53 -17.13
C ARG A 109 -31.97 2.82 -16.48
N ARG A 110 -32.77 2.10 -17.27
CA ARG A 110 -33.92 1.30 -16.81
C ARG A 110 -33.53 -0.11 -16.40
N PHE A 111 -32.58 -0.71 -17.11
CA PHE A 111 -32.12 -2.09 -16.92
C PHE A 111 -30.60 -2.14 -16.72
N PRO A 112 -30.07 -1.71 -15.56
CA PRO A 112 -28.63 -1.51 -15.34
C PRO A 112 -27.79 -2.79 -15.38
N HIS A 113 -28.42 -3.96 -15.36
CA HIS A 113 -27.78 -5.27 -15.36
C HIS A 113 -28.11 -6.07 -16.63
N HIS A 114 -28.49 -5.41 -17.73
CA HIS A 114 -28.70 -6.11 -18.99
C HIS A 114 -27.36 -6.40 -19.68
N HIS A 115 -26.87 -7.63 -19.54
CA HIS A 115 -25.53 -8.05 -20.01
C HIS A 115 -25.31 -7.85 -21.52
N ASN A 116 -26.35 -8.05 -22.35
CA ASN A 116 -26.24 -7.85 -23.79
C ASN A 116 -26.04 -6.38 -24.16
N THR A 117 -26.72 -5.46 -23.48
CA THR A 117 -26.54 -4.01 -23.74
C THR A 117 -25.17 -3.54 -23.27
N LEU A 118 -24.70 -4.03 -22.12
CA LEU A 118 -23.34 -3.78 -21.63
C LEU A 118 -22.30 -4.27 -22.65
N TYR A 119 -22.46 -5.48 -23.18
CA TYR A 119 -21.57 -6.03 -24.20
C TYR A 119 -21.56 -5.19 -25.49
N ARG A 120 -22.74 -4.84 -26.02
CA ARG A 120 -22.87 -4.02 -27.24
C ARG A 120 -22.24 -2.64 -27.09
N LEU A 121 -22.47 -1.95 -25.96
CA LEU A 121 -21.76 -0.70 -25.68
C LEU A 121 -20.25 -0.89 -25.59
N GLY A 122 -19.80 -2.02 -25.01
CA GLY A 122 -18.41 -2.43 -25.01
C GLY A 122 -17.80 -2.42 -26.42
N LEU A 123 -18.44 -3.12 -27.37
CA LEU A 123 -18.03 -3.17 -28.78
C LEU A 123 -18.06 -1.78 -29.44
N LEU A 124 -19.13 -1.02 -29.27
CA LEU A 124 -19.25 0.32 -29.87
C LEU A 124 -18.17 1.29 -29.39
N TYR A 125 -17.76 1.18 -28.12
CA TYR A 125 -16.62 1.95 -27.62
C TYR A 125 -15.27 1.46 -28.14
N LEU A 126 -15.11 0.16 -28.45
CA LEU A 126 -13.92 -0.36 -29.14
C LEU A 126 -13.82 0.21 -30.55
N ASP A 127 -14.92 0.23 -31.30
CA ASP A 127 -14.96 0.80 -32.67
C ASP A 127 -14.62 2.29 -32.70
N ARG A 128 -14.96 3.03 -31.63
CA ARG A 128 -14.55 4.43 -31.45
C ARG A 128 -13.11 4.62 -30.96
N GLY A 129 -12.41 3.55 -30.61
CA GLY A 129 -11.07 3.58 -30.01
C GLY A 129 -11.04 3.99 -28.54
N ASP A 130 -12.19 4.13 -27.86
CA ASP A 130 -12.26 4.40 -26.41
C ASP A 130 -12.12 3.09 -25.64
N ARG A 131 -10.91 2.53 -25.66
CA ARG A 131 -10.56 1.25 -25.03
C ARG A 131 -10.87 1.22 -23.53
N GLY A 132 -10.82 2.37 -22.85
CA GLY A 132 -11.13 2.49 -21.43
C GLY A 132 -12.61 2.24 -21.13
N LYS A 133 -13.52 2.92 -21.83
CA LYS A 133 -14.96 2.69 -21.66
C LYS A 133 -15.36 1.30 -22.15
N ALA A 134 -14.81 0.86 -23.28
CA ALA A 134 -15.05 -0.49 -23.79
C ALA A 134 -14.80 -1.56 -22.73
N ARG A 135 -13.61 -1.52 -22.12
CA ARG A 135 -13.22 -2.44 -21.05
C ARG A 135 -14.17 -2.43 -19.86
N SER A 136 -14.58 -1.23 -19.41
CA SER A 136 -15.52 -1.06 -18.29
C SER A 136 -16.87 -1.73 -18.57
N TYR A 137 -17.43 -1.51 -19.77
CA TYR A 137 -18.70 -2.10 -20.17
C TYR A 137 -18.62 -3.62 -20.36
N LEU A 138 -17.58 -4.11 -21.04
CA LEU A 138 -17.35 -5.54 -21.22
C LEU A 138 -17.15 -6.26 -19.88
N HIS A 139 -16.36 -5.67 -18.96
CA HIS A 139 -16.16 -6.25 -17.62
C HIS A 139 -17.46 -6.28 -16.82
N SER A 140 -18.28 -5.24 -16.93
CA SER A 140 -19.61 -5.22 -16.31
C SER A 140 -20.50 -6.32 -16.88
N ALA A 141 -20.44 -6.59 -18.19
CA ALA A 141 -21.17 -7.70 -18.81
C ALA A 141 -20.73 -9.06 -18.22
N VAL A 142 -19.43 -9.32 -18.10
CA VAL A 142 -18.89 -10.54 -17.48
C VAL A 142 -19.25 -10.67 -16.01
N LYS A 143 -19.27 -9.56 -15.27
CA LYS A 143 -19.62 -9.57 -13.85
C LYS A 143 -21.08 -9.95 -13.63
N VAL A 144 -21.97 -9.42 -14.47
CA VAL A 144 -23.41 -9.65 -14.35
C VAL A 144 -23.80 -11.03 -14.89
N ALA A 145 -23.17 -11.48 -15.97
CA ALA A 145 -23.38 -12.79 -16.56
C ALA A 145 -22.02 -13.52 -16.75
N PRO A 146 -21.52 -14.22 -15.71
CA PRO A 146 -20.20 -14.87 -15.74
C PRO A 146 -20.05 -16.00 -16.77
N ASP A 147 -21.17 -16.55 -17.23
CA ASP A 147 -21.32 -17.59 -18.24
C ASP A 147 -21.58 -17.03 -19.65
N PHE A 148 -21.74 -15.71 -19.80
CA PHE A 148 -21.88 -15.08 -21.10
C PHE A 148 -20.50 -14.95 -21.77
N VAL A 149 -20.24 -15.86 -22.72
CA VAL A 149 -18.92 -16.09 -23.29
C VAL A 149 -18.36 -14.95 -24.18
N PRO A 150 -19.13 -14.33 -25.09
CA PRO A 150 -18.60 -13.31 -26.01
C PRO A 150 -17.75 -12.20 -25.35
N PRO A 151 -18.19 -11.53 -24.26
CA PRO A 151 -17.37 -10.51 -23.61
C PRO A 151 -16.09 -11.06 -22.96
N LEU A 152 -16.00 -12.37 -22.63
CA LEU A 152 -14.76 -12.97 -22.12
C LEU A 152 -13.68 -12.92 -23.19
N PHE A 153 -13.99 -13.33 -24.43
CA PHE A 153 -13.03 -13.34 -25.52
C PHE A 153 -12.65 -11.92 -25.99
N GLU A 154 -13.62 -11.00 -26.04
CA GLU A 154 -13.31 -9.59 -26.37
C GLU A 154 -12.38 -8.94 -25.34
N LEU A 155 -12.63 -9.16 -24.04
CA LEU A 155 -11.74 -8.68 -22.99
C LEU A 155 -10.37 -9.36 -23.03
N ALA A 156 -10.33 -10.66 -23.33
CA ALA A 156 -9.08 -11.39 -23.44
C ALA A 156 -8.20 -10.80 -24.56
N GLN A 157 -8.79 -10.56 -25.74
CA GLN A 157 -8.11 -9.90 -26.85
C GLN A 157 -7.66 -8.48 -26.47
N LEU A 158 -8.53 -7.71 -25.81
CA LEU A 158 -8.20 -6.36 -25.36
C LEU A 158 -7.00 -6.36 -24.41
N TYR A 159 -6.95 -7.31 -23.47
CA TYR A 159 -5.82 -7.46 -22.57
C TYR A 159 -4.56 -7.96 -23.25
N GLU A 160 -4.66 -8.82 -24.26
CA GLU A 160 -3.51 -9.25 -25.05
C GLU A 160 -2.87 -8.06 -25.78
N ASP A 161 -3.69 -7.26 -26.47
CA ASP A 161 -3.27 -6.04 -27.15
C ASP A 161 -2.60 -5.04 -26.18
N ASP A 162 -3.08 -4.97 -24.94
CA ASP A 162 -2.53 -4.09 -23.90
C ASP A 162 -1.29 -4.69 -23.19
N GLY A 163 -0.83 -5.87 -23.62
CA GLY A 163 0.32 -6.58 -23.03
C GLY A 163 0.04 -7.21 -21.66
N LEU A 164 -1.21 -7.25 -21.23
CA LEU A 164 -1.67 -7.83 -19.96
C LEU A 164 -1.91 -9.35 -20.13
N LEU A 165 -0.85 -10.05 -20.55
CA LEU A 165 -0.91 -11.44 -21.01
C LEU A 165 -1.47 -12.42 -19.97
N GLY A 166 -1.24 -12.16 -18.68
CA GLY A 166 -1.77 -12.99 -17.59
C GLY A 166 -3.31 -12.94 -17.50
N LEU A 167 -3.89 -11.74 -17.60
CA LEU A 167 -5.34 -11.56 -17.59
C LEU A 167 -5.99 -12.10 -18.85
N ALA A 168 -5.36 -11.87 -20.00
CA ALA A 168 -5.82 -12.43 -21.27
C ALA A 168 -5.95 -13.96 -21.18
N LYS A 169 -4.93 -14.62 -20.61
CA LYS A 169 -4.92 -16.07 -20.43
C LYS A 169 -6.07 -16.54 -19.54
N GLU A 170 -6.25 -15.93 -18.37
CA GLU A 170 -7.32 -16.31 -17.43
C GLU A 170 -8.72 -16.21 -18.08
N LEU A 171 -8.94 -15.19 -18.91
CA LEU A 171 -10.21 -15.01 -19.63
C LEU A 171 -10.40 -16.00 -20.79
N TYR A 172 -9.35 -16.29 -21.56
CA TYR A 172 -9.40 -17.33 -22.59
C TYR A 172 -9.69 -18.71 -21.98
N GLU A 173 -9.00 -19.08 -20.90
CA GLU A 173 -9.24 -20.34 -20.19
C GLU A 173 -10.69 -20.42 -19.67
N LYS A 174 -11.20 -19.34 -19.07
CA LYS A 174 -12.58 -19.28 -18.60
C LYS A 174 -13.59 -19.41 -19.74
N GLY A 175 -13.37 -18.72 -20.86
CA GLY A 175 -14.24 -18.79 -22.04
C GLY A 175 -14.24 -20.19 -22.68
N LEU A 176 -13.07 -20.81 -22.80
CA LEU A 176 -12.91 -22.17 -23.34
C LEU A 176 -13.48 -23.25 -22.42
N ALA A 177 -13.50 -23.03 -21.10
CA ALA A 177 -14.19 -23.93 -20.18
C ALA A 177 -15.72 -23.97 -20.43
N LEU A 178 -16.29 -22.88 -20.99
CA LEU A 178 -17.71 -22.76 -21.32
C LEU A 178 -18.01 -23.14 -22.78
N GLN A 179 -17.07 -22.87 -23.71
CA GLN A 179 -17.15 -23.22 -25.13
C GLN A 179 -15.84 -23.87 -25.61
N PRO A 180 -15.63 -25.17 -25.32
CA PRO A 180 -14.40 -25.88 -25.67
C PRO A 180 -14.14 -25.99 -27.18
N GLU A 181 -15.18 -25.86 -28.00
CA GLU A 181 -15.14 -25.96 -29.46
C GLU A 181 -14.63 -24.69 -30.17
N ASN A 182 -14.41 -23.59 -29.43
CA ASN A 182 -13.99 -22.33 -30.02
C ASN A 182 -12.50 -22.38 -30.46
N GLN A 183 -12.28 -22.76 -31.73
CA GLN A 183 -10.94 -22.91 -32.31
C GLN A 183 -10.14 -21.60 -32.32
N GLN A 184 -10.79 -20.45 -32.50
CA GLN A 184 -10.11 -19.16 -32.52
C GLN A 184 -9.58 -18.80 -31.12
N ALA A 185 -10.40 -18.99 -30.08
CA ALA A 185 -9.98 -18.78 -28.70
C ALA A 185 -8.90 -19.77 -28.28
N GLN A 186 -8.98 -21.04 -28.71
CA GLN A 186 -7.94 -22.03 -28.43
C GLN A 186 -6.61 -21.65 -29.11
N ALA A 187 -6.64 -21.25 -30.38
CA ALA A 187 -5.44 -20.80 -31.09
C ALA A 187 -4.82 -19.54 -30.46
N ALA A 188 -5.65 -18.59 -29.99
CA ALA A 188 -5.20 -17.41 -29.28
C ALA A 188 -4.56 -17.79 -27.93
N LEU A 189 -5.17 -18.71 -27.17
CA LEU A 189 -4.60 -19.23 -25.93
C LEU A 189 -3.27 -19.95 -26.20
N ASP A 190 -3.17 -20.80 -27.21
CA ASP A 190 -1.94 -21.52 -27.56
C ASP A 190 -0.81 -20.54 -27.92
N LEU A 191 -1.10 -19.51 -28.72
CA LEU A 191 -0.12 -18.47 -29.06
C LEU A 191 0.28 -17.64 -27.83
N LEU A 192 -0.69 -17.31 -26.98
CA LEU A 192 -0.46 -16.59 -25.74
C LEU A 192 0.38 -17.42 -24.78
N GLU A 193 0.12 -18.72 -24.68
CA GLU A 193 0.93 -19.67 -23.93
C GLU A 193 2.31 -19.82 -24.53
N GLU A 194 2.49 -19.75 -25.85
CA GLU A 194 3.80 -19.70 -26.46
C GLU A 194 4.54 -18.40 -26.13
N LYS A 195 3.87 -17.23 -26.17
CA LYS A 195 4.45 -15.93 -25.77
C LYS A 195 4.85 -15.94 -24.30
N LEU A 196 3.96 -16.40 -23.43
CA LEU A 196 4.21 -16.57 -22.00
C LEU A 196 5.28 -17.63 -21.75
N SER A 197 5.29 -18.71 -22.52
CA SER A 197 6.29 -19.76 -22.45
C SER A 197 7.64 -19.21 -22.89
N ARG A 198 7.78 -18.47 -23.98
CA ARG A 198 9.02 -17.79 -24.38
C ARG A 198 9.48 -16.75 -23.33
N ALA A 199 8.55 -16.03 -22.70
CA ALA A 199 8.86 -15.12 -21.60
C ALA A 199 9.24 -15.85 -20.28
N ARG A 200 8.69 -17.06 -20.06
CA ARG A 200 8.98 -17.96 -18.93
C ARG A 200 10.16 -18.90 -19.19
N ALA A 201 10.48 -19.15 -20.44
CA ALA A 201 11.51 -20.05 -20.93
C ALA A 201 12.82 -19.31 -20.80
N LEU A 202 13.30 -19.32 -19.57
CA LEU A 202 14.68 -19.61 -19.33
C LEU A 202 14.74 -21.14 -19.27
N PRO A 203 14.88 -21.85 -20.41
CA PRO A 203 15.16 -23.27 -20.35
C PRO A 203 16.38 -23.42 -19.44
N ASP A 204 16.27 -24.23 -18.39
CA ASP A 204 17.27 -24.49 -17.35
C ASP A 204 17.13 -23.71 -16.02
N VAL A 205 16.04 -23.00 -15.75
CA VAL A 205 15.82 -22.43 -14.39
C VAL A 205 15.04 -23.38 -13.48
N ARG A 206 15.77 -24.01 -12.54
CA ARG A 206 15.26 -24.88 -11.48
C ARG A 206 14.80 -24.05 -10.27
N ILE A 207 13.52 -24.24 -9.91
CA ILE A 207 12.87 -23.64 -8.72
C ILE A 207 12.34 -24.70 -7.73
N GLU A 208 12.67 -25.97 -7.96
CA GLU A 208 12.27 -27.11 -7.13
C GLU A 208 13.43 -27.61 -6.25
N PRO A 209 13.18 -28.08 -5.01
CA PRO A 209 11.85 -28.29 -4.41
C PRO A 209 11.19 -27.00 -3.90
N VAL A 210 9.91 -26.79 -4.23
CA VAL A 210 9.14 -25.60 -3.79
C VAL A 210 9.14 -25.43 -2.28
N ALA A 211 9.03 -26.51 -1.50
CA ALA A 211 9.06 -26.46 -0.03
C ALA A 211 10.42 -25.99 0.53
N GLU A 212 11.52 -26.31 -0.15
CA GLU A 212 12.85 -25.83 0.26
C GLU A 212 13.01 -24.34 -0.05
N ALA A 213 12.60 -23.91 -1.25
CA ALA A 213 12.56 -22.50 -1.61
C ALA A 213 11.65 -21.69 -0.67
N ALA A 214 10.48 -22.22 -0.31
CA ALA A 214 9.54 -21.57 0.60
C ALA A 214 10.16 -21.31 1.98
N ARG A 215 10.82 -22.33 2.56
CA ARG A 215 11.52 -22.20 3.85
C ARG A 215 12.70 -21.23 3.78
N ALA A 216 13.45 -21.25 2.68
CA ALA A 216 14.54 -20.29 2.46
C ALA A 216 14.02 -18.85 2.38
N LEU A 217 12.93 -18.60 1.63
CA LEU A 217 12.32 -17.27 1.54
C LEU A 217 11.75 -16.81 2.89
N LEU A 218 11.04 -17.66 3.64
CA LEU A 218 10.53 -17.32 4.97
C LEU A 218 11.65 -16.99 5.97
N ARG A 219 12.80 -17.69 5.86
CA ARG A 219 13.97 -17.42 6.71
C ARG A 219 14.57 -16.04 6.43
N LEU A 220 14.63 -15.64 5.16
CA LEU A 220 15.32 -14.44 4.70
C LEU A 220 14.43 -13.19 4.73
N PHE A 221 13.19 -13.31 4.26
CA PHE A 221 12.26 -12.19 4.05
C PHE A 221 11.30 -12.02 5.22
N LYS A 222 11.86 -11.93 6.42
CA LYS A 222 11.09 -11.63 7.63
C LYS A 222 10.74 -10.15 7.66
N GLY A 223 9.46 -9.86 7.50
CA GLY A 223 8.90 -8.54 7.74
C GLY A 223 8.02 -8.56 8.99
N ARG A 224 7.06 -7.66 9.01
CA ARG A 224 6.02 -7.59 10.02
C ARG A 224 5.28 -8.93 10.20
N GLU A 225 5.08 -9.30 11.44
CA GLU A 225 4.75 -10.67 11.87
C GLU A 225 3.26 -10.98 11.77
N ASP A 226 2.41 -9.96 11.85
CA ASP A 226 0.94 -10.06 11.90
C ASP A 226 0.27 -9.88 10.53
N VAL A 227 1.02 -9.56 9.48
CA VAL A 227 0.45 -9.15 8.19
C VAL A 227 1.43 -9.30 7.01
N TYR A 228 0.92 -9.82 5.90
CA TYR A 228 1.57 -9.75 4.58
C TYR A 228 0.60 -9.14 3.57
N ALA A 229 1.01 -8.99 2.31
CA ALA A 229 0.12 -8.52 1.26
C ALA A 229 0.05 -9.46 0.07
N ARG A 230 -1.11 -9.48 -0.61
CA ARG A 230 -1.32 -10.20 -1.86
C ARG A 230 -1.54 -9.22 -3.00
N GLN A 231 -0.87 -9.44 -4.12
CA GLN A 231 -1.07 -8.65 -5.32
C GLN A 231 -2.46 -8.94 -5.90
N TRP A 232 -3.17 -7.88 -6.26
CA TRP A 232 -4.37 -7.96 -7.08
C TRP A 232 -4.16 -7.17 -8.37
N ILE A 233 -4.96 -7.51 -9.36
CA ILE A 233 -5.10 -6.75 -10.59
C ILE A 233 -6.60 -6.52 -10.81
N ASP A 234 -6.99 -5.27 -11.07
CA ASP A 234 -8.38 -4.94 -11.33
C ASP A 234 -8.73 -5.07 -12.82
N SER A 235 -10.00 -4.84 -13.13
CA SER A 235 -10.52 -4.84 -14.49
C SER A 235 -9.85 -3.82 -15.39
N ASP A 236 -9.25 -2.76 -14.85
CA ASP A 236 -8.55 -1.73 -15.62
C ASP A 236 -7.07 -2.08 -15.85
N GLY A 237 -6.63 -3.26 -15.42
CA GLY A 237 -5.22 -3.67 -15.47
C GLY A 237 -4.35 -2.94 -14.45
N ARG A 238 -4.96 -2.22 -13.49
CA ARG A 238 -4.21 -1.61 -12.39
C ARG A 238 -3.83 -2.69 -11.42
N VAL A 239 -2.57 -2.67 -11.03
CA VAL A 239 -2.04 -3.58 -10.01
C VAL A 239 -1.96 -2.86 -8.67
N GLY A 240 -2.34 -3.58 -7.63
CA GLY A 240 -2.19 -3.13 -6.25
C GLY A 240 -1.93 -4.30 -5.33
N TYR A 241 -1.91 -4.01 -4.03
CA TYR A 241 -1.72 -5.01 -2.99
C TYR A 241 -2.78 -4.83 -1.91
N SER A 242 -3.32 -5.95 -1.42
CA SER A 242 -4.26 -5.98 -0.31
C SER A 242 -3.60 -6.65 0.89
N PRO A 243 -3.68 -6.06 2.09
CA PRO A 243 -3.16 -6.68 3.30
C PRO A 243 -3.97 -7.93 3.66
N VAL A 244 -3.27 -8.93 4.17
CA VAL A 244 -3.83 -10.15 4.75
C VAL A 244 -3.33 -10.21 6.19
N TYR A 245 -4.25 -9.97 7.13
CA TYR A 245 -3.97 -9.86 8.57
C TYR A 245 -3.82 -11.23 9.23
N GLU A 246 -2.79 -11.95 8.80
CA GLU A 246 -2.33 -13.20 9.39
C GLU A 246 -0.81 -13.34 9.15
N PRO A 247 -0.09 -14.16 9.95
CA PRO A 247 1.31 -14.42 9.70
C PRO A 247 1.56 -15.08 8.33
N LEU A 248 2.67 -14.73 7.68
CA LEU A 248 3.04 -15.35 6.41
C LEU A 248 3.43 -16.83 6.63
N THR A 249 2.67 -17.73 6.01
CA THR A 249 2.83 -19.19 6.18
C THR A 249 3.64 -19.84 5.07
N GLU A 250 4.19 -21.03 5.34
CA GLU A 250 4.86 -21.87 4.32
C GLU A 250 3.94 -22.15 3.14
N ARG A 251 2.68 -22.52 3.39
CA ARG A 251 1.69 -22.73 2.32
C ARG A 251 1.48 -21.49 1.45
N ALA A 252 1.36 -20.30 2.04
CA ALA A 252 1.24 -19.07 1.27
C ALA A 252 2.50 -18.81 0.42
N MET A 253 3.68 -19.12 0.95
CA MET A 253 4.94 -19.01 0.22
C MET A 253 5.07 -20.05 -0.90
N GLU A 254 4.61 -21.29 -0.71
CA GLU A 254 4.57 -22.30 -1.76
C GLU A 254 3.64 -21.86 -2.90
N ASN A 255 2.44 -21.37 -2.58
CA ASN A 255 1.50 -20.84 -3.58
C ASN A 255 2.09 -19.62 -4.31
N HIS A 256 2.91 -18.82 -3.62
CA HIS A 256 3.66 -17.72 -4.22
C HIS A 256 4.65 -18.21 -5.27
N ILE A 257 5.46 -19.21 -4.93
CA ILE A 257 6.45 -19.81 -5.83
C ILE A 257 5.77 -20.56 -6.99
N ARG A 258 4.62 -21.22 -6.75
CA ARG A 258 3.82 -21.83 -7.82
C ARG A 258 3.21 -20.79 -8.77
N GLY A 259 3.13 -19.53 -8.34
CA GLY A 259 2.54 -18.43 -9.11
C GLY A 259 1.02 -18.30 -8.99
N GLU A 260 0.42 -19.05 -8.08
CA GLU A 260 -1.02 -18.99 -7.78
C GLU A 260 -1.37 -17.63 -7.16
N ILE A 261 -0.55 -17.18 -6.19
CA ILE A 261 -0.63 -15.86 -5.59
C ILE A 261 0.70 -15.10 -5.74
N THR A 262 0.68 -13.79 -5.53
CA THR A 262 1.91 -12.98 -5.50
C THR A 262 1.97 -12.26 -4.18
N VAL A 263 2.99 -12.58 -3.37
CA VAL A 263 3.14 -12.09 -2.01
C VAL A 263 4.10 -10.90 -1.98
N GLY A 264 3.78 -9.92 -1.14
CA GLY A 264 4.72 -8.92 -0.65
C GLY A 264 4.73 -8.90 0.88
N VAL A 265 5.78 -8.32 1.45
CA VAL A 265 5.97 -8.17 2.89
C VAL A 265 6.20 -6.71 3.26
N TYR A 266 5.84 -6.36 4.49
CA TYR A 266 6.16 -5.06 5.09
C TYR A 266 7.49 -5.20 5.84
N PRO A 267 8.62 -4.63 5.37
CA PRO A 267 9.93 -4.93 5.95
C PRO A 267 10.10 -4.49 7.41
N LEU A 268 9.35 -3.46 7.83
CA LEU A 268 9.44 -2.87 9.15
C LEU A 268 8.55 -3.62 10.14
N CYS A 269 9.17 -4.23 11.14
CA CYS A 269 8.50 -4.98 12.20
C CYS A 269 7.80 -4.03 13.19
N ALA A 270 6.92 -4.56 14.03
CA ALA A 270 6.14 -3.76 14.98
C ALA A 270 7.01 -3.00 16.00
N ASP A 271 8.20 -3.51 16.30
CA ASP A 271 9.19 -2.92 17.20
C ASP A 271 10.14 -1.90 16.52
N ASN A 272 9.89 -1.59 15.25
CA ASN A 272 10.72 -0.73 14.38
C ASN A 272 12.11 -1.31 14.03
N THR A 273 12.25 -2.63 14.08
CA THR A 273 13.42 -3.33 13.55
C THR A 273 13.17 -3.91 12.16
N VAL A 274 14.24 -4.33 11.47
CA VAL A 274 14.20 -5.00 10.17
C VAL A 274 15.16 -6.18 10.13
N HIS A 275 14.79 -7.21 9.38
CA HIS A 275 15.68 -8.35 9.09
C HIS A 275 16.40 -8.25 7.75
N PHE A 276 16.03 -7.27 6.92
CA PHE A 276 16.69 -7.01 5.66
C PHE A 276 16.54 -5.54 5.26
N MET A 277 17.37 -5.10 4.33
CA MET A 277 17.14 -3.90 3.54
C MET A 277 17.14 -4.22 2.06
N ALA A 278 16.48 -3.36 1.28
CA ALA A 278 16.54 -3.43 -0.16
C ALA A 278 16.80 -2.06 -0.77
N VAL A 279 17.54 -2.04 -1.88
CA VAL A 279 17.53 -0.91 -2.81
C VAL A 279 16.78 -1.35 -4.06
N ASP A 280 15.65 -0.71 -4.31
CA ASP A 280 14.82 -0.90 -5.50
C ASP A 280 15.30 0.06 -6.60
N VAL A 281 15.70 -0.49 -7.74
CA VAL A 281 16.24 0.25 -8.89
C VAL A 281 15.30 0.05 -10.05
N ASP A 282 14.52 1.09 -10.34
CA ASP A 282 13.32 0.97 -11.15
C ASP A 282 13.29 2.02 -12.28
N ILE A 283 12.78 1.63 -13.45
CA ILE A 283 12.46 2.59 -14.52
C ILE A 283 11.32 3.49 -14.03
N ASN A 284 11.49 4.80 -14.22
CA ASN A 284 10.48 5.77 -13.84
C ASN A 284 9.22 5.66 -14.73
N LYS A 285 8.06 6.06 -14.19
CA LYS A 285 6.77 5.88 -14.88
C LYS A 285 6.70 6.63 -16.22
N ASN A 286 7.32 7.81 -16.31
CA ASN A 286 7.29 8.64 -17.52
C ASN A 286 8.11 8.04 -18.66
N ALA A 287 9.26 7.43 -18.35
CA ALA A 287 10.09 6.71 -19.31
C ALA A 287 9.39 5.44 -19.78
N LEU A 288 8.77 4.69 -18.85
CA LEU A 288 8.03 3.48 -19.19
C LEU A 288 6.84 3.77 -20.13
N ALA A 289 6.15 4.90 -19.95
CA ALA A 289 5.06 5.31 -20.86
C ALA A 289 5.53 5.56 -22.30
N ARG A 290 6.81 5.90 -22.51
CA ARG A 290 7.41 6.11 -23.84
C ARG A 290 7.80 4.80 -24.52
N CYS A 291 7.96 3.70 -23.77
CA CYS A 291 8.31 2.38 -24.31
C CYS A 291 7.20 1.78 -25.17
N SER A 292 5.94 2.08 -24.88
CA SER A 292 4.78 1.62 -25.67
C SER A 292 4.85 2.02 -27.14
N SER A 293 5.63 3.05 -27.48
CA SER A 293 5.82 3.53 -28.86
C SER A 293 7.19 3.16 -29.45
N ASN A 294 8.11 2.57 -28.67
CA ASN A 294 9.46 2.25 -29.10
C ASN A 294 10.08 1.09 -28.28
N PRO A 295 10.01 -0.17 -28.78
CA PRO A 295 10.58 -1.34 -28.09
C PRO A 295 12.10 -1.26 -27.83
N HIS A 296 12.88 -0.62 -28.72
CA HIS A 296 14.33 -0.45 -28.51
C HIS A 296 14.66 0.46 -27.32
N LEU A 297 13.74 1.35 -26.94
CA LEU A 297 13.91 2.18 -25.75
C LEU A 297 13.83 1.34 -24.47
N GLU A 298 12.95 0.34 -24.42
CA GLU A 298 12.81 -0.53 -23.25
C GLU A 298 14.09 -1.32 -22.98
N GLU A 299 14.68 -1.91 -24.01
CA GLU A 299 15.96 -2.62 -23.90
C GLU A 299 17.09 -1.71 -23.37
N HIS A 300 17.17 -0.48 -23.89
CA HIS A 300 18.14 0.52 -23.41
C HIS A 300 17.92 0.92 -21.95
N LEU A 301 16.67 1.04 -21.51
CA LEU A 301 16.34 1.36 -20.12
C LEU A 301 16.66 0.20 -19.17
N ILE A 302 16.44 -1.04 -19.61
CA ILE A 302 16.84 -2.25 -18.85
C ILE A 302 18.36 -2.27 -18.65
N GLU A 303 19.15 -1.95 -19.67
CA GLU A 303 20.61 -1.86 -19.54
C GLU A 303 21.06 -0.76 -18.56
N ARG A 304 20.32 0.37 -18.47
CA ARG A 304 20.57 1.40 -17.46
C ARG A 304 20.27 0.93 -16.04
N VAL A 305 19.17 0.20 -15.84
CA VAL A 305 18.86 -0.44 -14.54
C VAL A 305 20.01 -1.34 -14.12
N LYS A 306 20.49 -2.20 -15.02
CA LYS A 306 21.63 -3.09 -14.75
C LYS A 306 22.89 -2.31 -14.41
N ALA A 307 23.19 -1.23 -15.14
CA ALA A 307 24.36 -0.40 -14.89
C ALA A 307 24.31 0.27 -13.51
N ASP A 308 23.16 0.79 -13.10
CA ASP A 308 22.99 1.40 -11.77
C ASP A 308 23.04 0.35 -10.65
N GLY A 309 22.40 -0.81 -10.83
CA GLY A 309 22.50 -1.94 -9.91
C GLY A 309 23.95 -2.39 -9.70
N LYS A 310 24.75 -2.50 -10.77
CA LYS A 310 26.20 -2.80 -10.69
C LYS A 310 26.97 -1.77 -9.86
N LYS A 311 26.72 -0.48 -10.05
CA LYS A 311 27.39 0.60 -9.28
C LYS A 311 27.08 0.51 -7.79
N ILE A 312 25.81 0.28 -7.45
CA ILE A 312 25.37 0.15 -6.05
C ILE A 312 26.02 -1.10 -5.45
N LYS A 313 25.92 -2.25 -6.12
CA LYS A 313 26.54 -3.50 -5.65
C LYS A 313 28.04 -3.35 -5.42
N ALA A 314 28.77 -2.69 -6.33
CA ALA A 314 30.20 -2.46 -6.19
C ALA A 314 30.56 -1.66 -4.92
N MET A 315 29.70 -0.74 -4.48
CA MET A 315 29.89 -0.01 -3.23
C MET A 315 29.68 -0.92 -2.01
N PHE A 316 28.69 -1.81 -2.03
CA PHE A 316 28.51 -2.81 -0.97
C PHE A 316 29.68 -3.81 -0.93
N ASP A 317 30.16 -4.26 -2.09
CA ASP A 317 31.33 -5.14 -2.19
C ASP A 317 32.58 -4.45 -1.60
N PHE A 318 32.78 -3.16 -1.88
CA PHE A 318 33.86 -2.35 -1.27
C PHE A 318 33.74 -2.26 0.26
N LEU A 319 32.51 -2.22 0.78
CA LEU A 319 32.26 -2.22 2.22
C LEU A 319 32.33 -3.62 2.86
N GLY A 320 32.54 -4.67 2.06
CA GLY A 320 32.58 -6.06 2.53
C GLY A 320 31.22 -6.63 2.89
N LEU A 321 30.14 -6.11 2.32
CA LEU A 321 28.76 -6.54 2.58
C LEU A 321 28.18 -7.30 1.37
N PRO A 322 27.76 -8.57 1.53
CA PRO A 322 27.15 -9.33 0.45
C PRO A 322 25.76 -8.78 0.11
N VAL A 323 25.59 -8.38 -1.15
CA VAL A 323 24.28 -7.96 -1.68
C VAL A 323 23.85 -8.86 -2.83
N TYR A 324 22.59 -9.26 -2.79
CA TYR A 324 21.99 -10.23 -3.70
C TYR A 324 21.03 -9.53 -4.64
N VAL A 325 21.12 -9.77 -5.94
CA VAL A 325 20.35 -9.05 -6.96
C VAL A 325 19.21 -9.93 -7.47
N GLU A 326 18.00 -9.39 -7.49
CA GLU A 326 16.82 -10.01 -8.10
C GLU A 326 16.22 -9.09 -9.17
N SER A 327 15.92 -9.64 -10.34
CA SER A 327 15.07 -8.95 -11.32
C SER A 327 13.64 -8.93 -10.80
N SER A 328 12.99 -7.76 -10.76
CA SER A 328 11.64 -7.63 -10.21
C SER A 328 10.55 -8.26 -11.09
N GLY A 329 10.89 -8.83 -12.24
CA GLY A 329 9.93 -9.37 -13.21
C GLY A 329 9.09 -8.30 -13.90
N HIS A 330 9.42 -7.01 -13.74
CA HIS A 330 8.79 -5.92 -14.49
C HIS A 330 9.82 -4.89 -14.93
N LYS A 331 9.99 -3.80 -14.17
CA LYS A 331 10.65 -2.57 -14.64
C LYS A 331 11.96 -2.25 -13.92
N GLY A 332 12.51 -3.20 -13.17
CA GLY A 332 13.64 -2.94 -12.28
C GLY A 332 14.30 -4.17 -11.69
N CYS A 333 15.17 -3.94 -10.72
CA CYS A 333 15.77 -4.96 -9.89
C CYS A 333 15.84 -4.52 -8.42
N HIS A 334 15.85 -5.49 -7.52
CA HIS A 334 16.06 -5.27 -6.10
C HIS A 334 17.46 -5.76 -5.70
N LEU A 335 18.14 -4.98 -4.88
CA LEU A 335 19.41 -5.32 -4.25
C LEU A 335 19.19 -5.57 -2.76
N TRP A 336 19.34 -6.82 -2.33
CA TRP A 336 19.00 -7.29 -0.98
C TRP A 336 20.24 -7.45 -0.09
N LEU A 337 20.15 -6.95 1.15
CA LEU A 337 21.08 -7.26 2.24
C LEU A 337 20.26 -7.80 3.42
N PHE A 338 20.66 -8.93 3.98
CA PHE A 338 19.96 -9.62 5.07
C PHE A 338 20.75 -9.55 6.38
N PHE A 339 20.07 -9.53 7.51
CA PHE A 339 20.67 -9.52 8.85
C PHE A 339 20.35 -10.80 9.62
N ASP A 340 21.31 -11.36 10.34
CA ASP A 340 21.09 -12.55 11.18
C ASP A 340 20.28 -12.22 12.45
N GLU A 341 20.40 -10.98 12.92
CA GLU A 341 19.63 -10.39 14.01
C GLU A 341 18.80 -9.18 13.52
N PRO A 342 17.65 -8.86 14.17
CA PRO A 342 16.88 -7.67 13.82
C PRO A 342 17.69 -6.38 14.04
N MET A 343 17.75 -5.53 13.02
CA MET A 343 18.49 -4.27 13.04
C MET A 343 17.56 -3.06 13.15
N SER A 344 18.01 -2.00 13.80
CA SER A 344 17.26 -0.74 13.90
C SER A 344 17.01 -0.12 12.52
N ALA A 345 15.74 0.09 12.15
CA ALA A 345 15.36 0.69 10.87
C ALA A 345 15.99 2.08 10.62
N PRO A 346 16.03 3.01 11.60
CA PRO A 346 16.74 4.28 11.43
C PRO A 346 18.21 4.13 11.02
N ILE A 347 18.93 3.19 11.63
CA ILE A 347 20.35 2.97 11.37
C ILE A 347 20.54 2.39 9.98
N VAL A 348 19.75 1.39 9.63
CA VAL A 348 19.76 0.75 8.30
C VAL A 348 19.45 1.77 7.21
N ARG A 349 18.45 2.64 7.41
CA ARG A 349 18.11 3.71 6.45
C ARG A 349 19.22 4.76 6.35
N LYS A 350 19.83 5.17 7.46
CA LYS A 350 20.96 6.11 7.45
C LYS A 350 22.13 5.53 6.67
N PHE A 351 22.44 4.25 6.88
CA PHE A 351 23.48 3.53 6.16
C PHE A 351 23.18 3.50 4.65
N ALA A 352 21.99 3.01 4.26
CA ALA A 352 21.58 2.89 2.87
C ALA A 352 21.65 4.23 2.13
N ASN A 353 21.12 5.30 2.73
CA ASN A 353 21.17 6.63 2.13
C ASN A 353 22.61 7.17 2.00
N SER A 354 23.49 6.85 2.95
CA SER A 354 24.90 7.22 2.88
C SER A 354 25.63 6.47 1.76
N VAL A 355 25.28 5.19 1.54
CA VAL A 355 25.78 4.39 0.42
C VAL A 355 25.36 5.03 -0.90
N LEU A 356 24.07 5.29 -1.09
CA LEU A 356 23.56 5.89 -2.34
C LEU A 356 24.14 7.28 -2.60
N LYS A 357 24.31 8.10 -1.56
CA LYS A 357 24.99 9.40 -1.67
C LYS A 357 26.44 9.26 -2.16
N ARG A 358 27.15 8.20 -1.75
CA ARG A 358 28.53 7.93 -2.17
C ARG A 358 28.61 7.36 -3.59
N VAL A 359 27.63 6.55 -3.99
CA VAL A 359 27.53 6.03 -5.37
C VAL A 359 27.27 7.15 -6.37
N GLY A 360 26.46 8.15 -6.00
CA GLY A 360 26.09 9.28 -6.86
C GLY A 360 24.63 9.20 -7.32
N PRO A 361 24.16 10.15 -8.15
CA PRO A 361 22.77 10.18 -8.59
C PRO A 361 22.45 9.02 -9.56
N PRO A 362 21.17 8.58 -9.62
CA PRO A 362 20.73 7.59 -10.59
C PRO A 362 20.92 8.10 -12.03
N SER A 363 21.05 7.15 -12.96
CA SER A 363 21.01 7.44 -14.38
C SER A 363 19.70 8.16 -14.76
N PRO A 364 19.69 9.03 -15.79
CA PRO A 364 18.45 9.59 -16.31
C PRO A 364 17.44 8.46 -16.59
N GLU A 365 16.17 8.70 -16.24
CA GLU A 365 15.05 7.76 -16.41
C GLU A 365 14.96 6.64 -15.36
N ILE A 366 15.95 6.51 -14.47
CA ILE A 366 15.99 5.52 -13.39
C ILE A 366 15.67 6.19 -12.05
N HIS A 367 14.97 5.46 -11.18
CA HIS A 367 14.65 5.86 -9.81
C HIS A 367 15.21 4.82 -8.84
N TRP A 368 15.81 5.27 -7.75
CA TRP A 368 16.25 4.41 -6.66
C TRP A 368 15.40 4.67 -5.43
N GLU A 369 15.01 3.59 -4.76
CA GLU A 369 14.23 3.65 -3.54
C GLU A 369 14.77 2.68 -2.48
N VAL A 370 14.79 3.10 -1.22
CA VAL A 370 15.31 2.30 -0.10
C VAL A 370 14.17 1.71 0.71
N PHE A 371 14.32 0.44 1.08
CA PHE A 371 13.43 -0.28 1.98
C PHE A 371 14.18 -0.69 3.26
N PRO A 372 13.64 -0.42 4.47
CA PRO A 372 12.35 0.24 4.73
C PRO A 372 12.35 1.75 4.36
N LYS A 373 11.16 2.30 4.03
CA LYS A 373 11.02 3.70 3.63
C LYS A 373 10.89 4.66 4.80
N GLN A 374 10.50 4.16 5.98
CA GLN A 374 10.36 4.95 7.20
C GLN A 374 11.15 4.34 8.37
N ASP A 375 11.46 5.18 9.35
CA ASP A 375 12.17 4.82 10.58
C ASP A 375 11.26 4.12 11.60
N SER A 376 9.97 4.44 11.57
CA SER A 376 8.97 3.89 12.45
C SER A 376 7.60 3.85 11.79
N VAL A 377 6.74 2.95 12.25
CA VAL A 377 5.33 2.89 11.82
C VAL A 377 4.44 3.53 12.88
N ARG A 378 3.53 4.40 12.45
CA ARG A 378 2.51 4.96 13.35
C ARG A 378 1.50 3.88 13.72
N GLU A 379 0.89 4.01 14.90
CA GLU A 379 -0.18 3.11 15.33
C GLU A 379 -1.30 3.04 14.28
N GLY A 380 -1.70 1.82 13.91
CA GLY A 380 -2.69 1.55 12.87
C GLY A 380 -2.19 1.60 11.42
N GLN A 381 -0.94 1.96 11.16
CA GLN A 381 -0.34 1.84 9.82
C GLN A 381 0.44 0.53 9.67
N LEU A 382 0.60 0.05 8.43
CA LEU A 382 1.35 -1.17 8.11
C LEU A 382 2.80 -0.91 7.71
N GLY A 383 3.07 0.30 7.20
CA GLY A 383 4.34 0.66 6.59
C GLY A 383 4.35 0.42 5.09
N ASN A 384 5.55 0.39 4.51
CA ASN A 384 5.75 0.27 3.07
C ASN A 384 5.93 -1.20 2.70
N LEU A 385 5.45 -1.58 1.51
CA LEU A 385 5.42 -2.96 1.05
C LEU A 385 6.47 -3.19 -0.03
N ILE A 386 7.14 -4.35 -0.01
CA ILE A 386 7.98 -4.83 -1.10
C ILE A 386 7.54 -6.23 -1.55
N LYS A 387 7.54 -6.47 -2.87
CA LYS A 387 7.19 -7.78 -3.45
C LYS A 387 8.33 -8.79 -3.20
N LEU A 388 7.97 -10.04 -2.92
CA LEU A 388 8.95 -11.11 -2.77
C LEU A 388 9.43 -11.69 -4.12
N PRO A 389 10.66 -12.24 -4.16
CA PRO A 389 11.21 -12.91 -5.33
C PRO A 389 10.58 -14.28 -5.56
N LEU A 390 10.83 -14.88 -6.72
CA LEU A 390 10.27 -16.14 -7.21
C LEU A 390 8.77 -16.13 -7.50
N GLY A 391 7.99 -15.13 -7.11
CA GLY A 391 6.60 -15.01 -7.55
C GLY A 391 6.43 -14.56 -9.00
N ILE A 392 5.25 -14.83 -9.57
CA ILE A 392 4.83 -14.30 -10.87
C ILE A 392 4.22 -12.91 -10.69
N HIS A 393 4.72 -11.92 -11.41
CA HIS A 393 4.14 -10.57 -11.40
C HIS A 393 2.86 -10.53 -12.23
N LYS A 394 1.70 -10.27 -11.62
CA LYS A 394 0.38 -10.41 -12.27
C LYS A 394 0.19 -9.53 -13.52
N LYS A 395 0.90 -8.40 -13.62
CA LYS A 395 0.85 -7.52 -14.82
C LYS A 395 1.58 -8.10 -16.03
N THR A 396 2.77 -8.66 -15.81
CA THR A 396 3.69 -9.04 -16.90
C THR A 396 3.70 -10.54 -17.16
N GLY A 397 3.26 -11.35 -16.20
CA GLY A 397 3.41 -12.81 -16.25
C GLY A 397 4.83 -13.30 -16.01
N ASN A 398 5.79 -12.38 -15.79
CA ASN A 398 7.19 -12.72 -15.57
C ASN A 398 7.48 -13.01 -14.10
N ARG A 399 8.43 -13.91 -13.87
CA ARG A 399 8.88 -14.31 -12.54
C ARG A 399 9.97 -13.37 -12.03
N GLY A 400 9.94 -13.06 -10.73
CA GLY A 400 11.06 -12.42 -10.06
C GLY A 400 12.19 -13.44 -9.85
N LEU A 401 13.40 -13.19 -10.38
CA LEU A 401 14.48 -14.18 -10.41
C LEU A 401 15.79 -13.58 -9.95
N PHE A 402 16.57 -14.33 -9.16
CA PHE A 402 17.92 -13.95 -8.79
C PHE A 402 18.84 -14.01 -10.01
N ILE A 403 19.67 -12.97 -10.13
CA ILE A 403 20.57 -12.74 -11.26
C ILE A 403 21.99 -12.46 -10.77
N ASP A 404 22.96 -12.81 -11.61
CA ASP A 404 24.36 -12.44 -11.40
C ASP A 404 24.59 -10.94 -11.68
N PRO A 405 25.77 -10.39 -11.37
CA PRO A 405 26.08 -8.99 -11.62
C PRO A 405 25.90 -8.58 -13.08
N GLU A 406 26.11 -9.49 -14.04
CA GLU A 406 25.95 -9.29 -15.47
C GLU A 406 24.47 -9.29 -15.92
N GLY A 407 23.55 -9.66 -15.02
CA GLY A 407 22.12 -9.72 -15.28
C GLY A 407 21.65 -11.07 -15.84
N LYS A 408 22.51 -12.09 -15.81
CA LYS A 408 22.16 -13.45 -16.20
C LYS A 408 21.51 -14.17 -15.02
N VAL A 409 20.43 -14.89 -15.30
CA VAL A 409 19.66 -15.63 -14.30
C VAL A 409 20.45 -16.84 -13.79
N PHE A 410 20.45 -17.07 -12.47
CA PHE A 410 20.98 -18.30 -11.90
C PHE A 410 20.10 -19.50 -12.29
N ALA A 411 20.70 -20.54 -12.86
CA ALA A 411 19.99 -21.74 -13.26
C ALA A 411 19.34 -22.46 -12.07
N ASP A 412 20.04 -22.62 -10.94
CA ASP A 412 19.46 -23.20 -9.72
C ASP A 412 19.09 -22.11 -8.71
N GLN A 413 17.84 -21.65 -8.75
CA GLN A 413 17.35 -20.59 -7.86
C GLN A 413 17.27 -21.08 -6.40
N VAL A 414 16.90 -22.34 -6.18
CA VAL A 414 16.80 -22.92 -4.83
C VAL A 414 18.19 -23.07 -4.24
N GLY A 415 19.12 -23.65 -5.00
CA GLY A 415 20.52 -23.74 -4.62
C GLY A 415 21.12 -22.37 -4.30
N TYR A 416 20.85 -21.36 -5.14
CA TYR A 416 21.32 -20.00 -4.91
C TYR A 416 20.74 -19.38 -3.64
N LEU A 417 19.43 -19.48 -3.41
CA LEU A 417 18.79 -19.04 -2.17
C LEU A 417 19.44 -19.64 -0.91
N CYS A 418 19.85 -20.91 -0.97
CA CYS A 418 20.55 -21.58 0.12
C CYS A 418 21.97 -21.07 0.35
N THR A 419 22.57 -20.36 -0.62
CA THR A 419 23.88 -19.69 -0.45
C THR A 419 23.77 -18.32 0.22
N ILE A 420 22.58 -17.74 0.32
CA ILE A 420 22.39 -16.41 0.90
C ILE A 420 22.70 -16.44 2.39
N ARG A 421 23.64 -15.59 2.79
CA ARG A 421 24.12 -15.42 4.17
C ARG A 421 23.73 -14.05 4.69
N PRO A 422 22.92 -13.99 5.75
CA PRO A 422 22.75 -12.74 6.48
C PRO A 422 24.07 -12.26 7.11
N VAL A 423 24.18 -10.95 7.31
CA VAL A 423 25.33 -10.31 7.94
C VAL A 423 25.08 -10.07 9.42
N SER A 424 26.12 -10.22 10.23
CA SER A 424 26.12 -9.87 11.64
C SER A 424 26.03 -8.35 11.84
N SER A 425 25.44 -7.93 12.97
CA SER A 425 25.46 -6.55 13.46
C SER A 425 26.87 -5.95 13.46
N ASP A 426 27.89 -6.67 13.92
CA ASP A 426 29.29 -6.21 13.96
C ASP A 426 29.85 -5.86 12.58
N LEU A 427 29.73 -6.78 11.62
CA LEU A 427 30.17 -6.55 10.25
C LEU A 427 29.48 -5.34 9.62
N PHE A 428 28.17 -5.20 9.84
CA PHE A 428 27.39 -4.07 9.36
C PHE A 428 27.82 -2.75 10.01
N CYS A 429 28.02 -2.75 11.32
CA CYS A 429 28.49 -1.59 12.07
C CYS A 429 29.86 -1.11 11.59
N GLY A 430 30.81 -2.04 11.43
CA GLY A 430 32.14 -1.70 10.90
C GLY A 430 32.07 -1.13 9.47
N ALA A 431 31.13 -1.59 8.65
CA ALA A 431 30.89 -1.02 7.33
C ALA A 431 30.31 0.40 7.40
N LEU A 432 29.38 0.66 8.32
CA LEU A 432 28.82 1.98 8.56
C LEU A 432 29.91 2.98 9.02
N GLU A 433 30.79 2.59 9.93
CA GLU A 433 31.90 3.44 10.40
C GLU A 433 32.87 3.80 9.28
N ARG A 434 33.26 2.81 8.46
CA ARG A 434 34.09 3.04 7.26
C ARG A 434 33.45 4.02 6.30
N LEU A 435 32.11 3.99 6.19
CA LEU A 435 31.36 4.84 5.28
C LEU A 435 31.20 6.27 5.80
N THR A 436 30.98 6.47 7.10
CA THR A 436 30.77 7.79 7.69
C THR A 436 32.06 8.52 8.04
N GLY A 437 33.21 7.84 8.01
CA GLY A 437 34.49 8.41 8.42
C GLY A 437 34.57 8.69 9.93
N ASP A 438 33.67 8.09 10.71
CA ASP A 438 33.54 8.28 12.16
C ASP A 438 34.51 7.36 12.89
N GLN A 439 35.78 7.33 12.46
CA GLN A 439 36.85 6.58 13.14
C GLN A 439 37.22 7.21 14.48
N ASP A 440 36.81 8.47 14.72
CA ASP A 440 37.16 9.27 15.89
C ASP A 440 36.11 9.24 17.03
N ARG A 441 34.95 8.58 16.84
CA ARG A 441 34.16 8.17 18.01
C ARG A 441 34.90 7.00 18.66
N GLU A 442 35.79 7.30 19.60
CA GLU A 442 36.16 6.35 20.65
C GLU A 442 34.85 5.86 21.28
N ARG A 443 34.31 4.75 20.76
CA ARG A 443 33.25 4.02 21.46
C ARG A 443 33.88 3.67 22.81
N PRO A 444 33.24 3.98 23.94
CA PRO A 444 33.74 3.47 25.21
C PRO A 444 33.74 1.95 25.12
N THR A 445 34.92 1.36 24.97
CA THR A 445 35.17 -0.08 25.06
C THR A 445 35.16 -0.48 26.52
N ILE A 446 34.07 -0.14 27.22
CA ILE A 446 33.86 -0.62 28.58
C ILE A 446 33.37 -2.05 28.45
N SER A 447 34.13 -3.00 28.97
CA SER A 447 33.70 -4.40 29.08
C SER A 447 32.63 -4.56 30.17
N LEU A 448 31.90 -5.68 30.17
CA LEU A 448 30.95 -6.00 31.25
C LEU A 448 31.66 -6.02 32.63
N ASP A 449 32.90 -6.53 32.67
CA ASP A 449 33.72 -6.58 33.87
C ASP A 449 34.09 -5.16 34.36
N GLU A 450 34.53 -4.28 33.45
CA GLU A 450 34.84 -2.88 33.79
C GLU A 450 33.59 -2.10 34.20
N LEU A 451 32.43 -2.37 33.57
CA LEU A 451 31.16 -1.77 33.97
C LEU A 451 30.79 -2.19 35.41
N GLY A 452 30.95 -3.48 35.74
CA GLY A 452 30.76 -4.00 37.09
C GLY A 452 31.72 -3.40 38.11
N GLN A 453 32.98 -3.19 37.73
CA GLN A 453 33.98 -2.56 38.61
C GLN A 453 33.69 -1.07 38.86
N ASN A 454 33.43 -0.30 37.79
CA ASN A 454 33.18 1.14 37.84
C ASN A 454 31.91 1.48 38.62
N TYR A 455 30.90 0.59 38.55
CA TYR A 455 29.60 0.76 39.19
C TYR A 455 29.27 -0.40 40.15
N SER A 456 30.27 -0.84 40.92
CA SER A 456 30.15 -1.97 41.86
C SER A 456 28.95 -1.88 42.81
N HIS A 457 28.63 -0.68 43.30
CA HIS A 457 27.48 -0.43 44.16
C HIS A 457 26.12 -0.55 43.46
N LEU A 458 26.06 -0.43 42.13
CA LEU A 458 24.83 -0.62 41.32
C LEU A 458 24.71 -2.05 40.78
N THR A 459 25.78 -2.85 40.87
CA THR A 459 25.86 -4.22 40.37
C THR A 459 24.73 -5.11 40.87
N PRO A 460 24.28 -5.05 42.14
CA PRO A 460 23.12 -5.81 42.59
C PRO A 460 21.85 -5.56 41.78
N VAL A 461 21.63 -4.36 41.24
CA VAL A 461 20.43 -4.01 40.48
C VAL A 461 20.41 -4.71 39.12
N TRP A 462 21.51 -4.64 38.37
CA TRP A 462 21.53 -5.21 37.02
C TRP A 462 21.93 -6.68 36.97
N GLU A 463 22.73 -7.20 37.90
CA GLU A 463 23.08 -8.63 37.90
C GLU A 463 22.00 -9.53 38.51
N ARG A 464 21.34 -9.09 39.61
CA ARG A 464 20.31 -9.91 40.28
C ARG A 464 18.96 -9.83 39.59
N CYS A 465 18.65 -8.72 38.93
CA CYS A 465 17.45 -8.62 38.11
C CYS A 465 17.74 -9.16 36.71
N LYS A 466 17.34 -10.41 36.42
CA LYS A 466 17.59 -11.06 35.12
C LYS A 466 17.09 -10.25 33.91
N VAL A 467 16.01 -9.47 34.06
CA VAL A 467 15.50 -8.60 32.99
C VAL A 467 16.47 -7.46 32.71
N ILE A 468 16.93 -6.75 33.75
CA ILE A 468 17.89 -5.65 33.58
C ILE A 468 19.23 -6.19 33.08
N LYS A 469 19.65 -7.37 33.57
CA LYS A 469 20.83 -8.08 33.07
C LYS A 469 20.76 -8.29 31.56
N ALA A 470 19.66 -8.86 31.08
CA ALA A 470 19.44 -9.14 29.67
C ALA A 470 19.46 -7.85 28.82
N LEU A 471 18.95 -6.72 29.34
CA LEU A 471 19.04 -5.44 28.64
C LEU A 471 20.47 -4.92 28.54
N VAL A 472 21.24 -5.00 29.62
CA VAL A 472 22.66 -4.59 29.60
C VAL A 472 23.41 -5.49 28.62
N GLU A 473 23.29 -6.81 28.73
CA GLU A 473 23.91 -7.77 27.81
C GLU A 473 23.48 -7.56 26.35
N LYS A 474 22.20 -7.25 26.10
CA LYS A 474 21.71 -6.90 24.76
C LYS A 474 22.38 -5.65 24.19
N ALA A 475 22.55 -4.60 25.00
CA ALA A 475 23.23 -3.38 24.56
C ALA A 475 24.68 -3.66 24.14
N PHE A 476 25.34 -4.57 24.86
CA PHE A 476 26.69 -5.04 24.52
C PHE A 476 26.72 -5.90 23.25
N ALA A 477 25.82 -6.86 23.13
CA ALA A 477 25.83 -7.83 22.04
C ALA A 477 25.34 -7.25 20.71
N THR A 478 24.33 -6.37 20.76
CA THR A 478 23.62 -5.92 19.55
C THR A 478 23.92 -4.46 19.19
N HIS A 479 24.59 -3.71 20.07
CA HIS A 479 24.77 -2.26 19.96
C HIS A 479 23.45 -1.51 19.72
N HIS A 480 22.35 -2.07 20.23
CA HIS A 480 21.02 -1.52 20.07
C HIS A 480 20.13 -1.80 21.28
N LEU A 481 19.30 -0.82 21.61
CA LEU A 481 18.20 -0.94 22.55
C LEU A 481 17.01 -0.18 21.97
N THR A 482 15.85 -0.81 22.00
CA THR A 482 14.59 -0.17 21.61
C THR A 482 14.25 0.98 22.57
N ASN A 483 13.32 1.85 22.15
CA ASN A 483 12.87 2.96 23.01
C ASN A 483 12.26 2.46 24.33
N SER A 484 11.46 1.39 24.30
CA SER A 484 10.87 0.80 25.51
C SER A 484 11.93 0.29 26.48
N GLU A 485 12.97 -0.37 25.97
CA GLU A 485 14.09 -0.87 26.76
C GLU A 485 14.90 0.27 27.41
N ARG A 486 15.18 1.32 26.65
CA ARG A 486 15.84 2.53 27.18
C ARG A 486 15.00 3.21 28.24
N VAL A 487 13.69 3.31 28.04
CA VAL A 487 12.77 3.89 29.04
C VAL A 487 12.78 3.07 30.32
N VAL A 488 12.82 1.73 30.24
CA VAL A 488 12.93 0.87 31.43
C VAL A 488 14.26 1.11 32.15
N LEU A 489 15.40 1.06 31.44
CA LEU A 489 16.71 1.31 32.05
C LEU A 489 16.77 2.69 32.71
N LYS A 490 16.27 3.72 32.02
CA LYS A 490 16.16 5.08 32.54
C LYS A 490 15.33 5.13 33.82
N CYS A 491 14.12 4.57 33.80
CA CYS A 491 13.22 4.59 34.96
C CYS A 491 13.70 3.70 36.13
N VAL A 492 14.80 2.96 35.96
CA VAL A 492 15.49 2.27 37.05
C VAL A 492 16.68 3.09 37.53
N PHE A 493 17.63 3.39 36.63
CA PHE A 493 18.94 3.94 37.01
C PHE A 493 18.96 5.45 37.24
N ALA A 494 18.08 6.23 36.62
CA ALA A 494 18.02 7.69 36.85
C ALA A 494 17.64 8.04 38.31
N HIS A 495 17.07 7.08 39.06
CA HIS A 495 16.73 7.22 40.48
C HIS A 495 17.88 6.93 41.44
N LEU A 496 19.00 6.39 40.95
CA LEU A 496 20.12 5.92 41.77
C LEU A 496 21.23 6.97 41.89
N GLY A 497 20.85 8.25 41.91
CA GLY A 497 21.77 9.38 41.99
C GLY A 497 22.62 9.58 40.72
N ASP A 498 23.67 10.38 40.81
CA ASP A 498 24.50 10.72 39.65
C ASP A 498 25.27 9.50 39.11
N GLN A 499 25.66 8.57 39.98
CA GLN A 499 26.26 7.30 39.57
C GLN A 499 25.31 6.45 38.72
N GLY A 500 24.01 6.43 39.05
CA GLY A 500 23.00 5.76 38.23
C GLY A 500 22.81 6.41 36.87
N LYS A 501 22.86 7.75 36.79
CA LYS A 501 22.78 8.48 35.52
C LYS A 501 24.00 8.22 34.64
N GLU A 502 25.21 8.24 35.22
CA GLU A 502 26.43 7.93 34.49
C GLU A 502 26.47 6.47 34.04
N PHE A 503 26.01 5.52 34.87
CA PHE A 503 25.83 4.12 34.46
C PHE A 503 24.91 4.01 33.23
N LEU A 504 23.79 4.74 33.23
CA LEU A 504 22.88 4.77 32.10
C LEU A 504 23.56 5.30 30.84
N HIS A 505 24.36 6.36 30.95
CA HIS A 505 25.17 6.86 29.84
C HIS A 505 26.17 5.81 29.35
N SER A 506 26.88 5.11 30.24
CA SER A 506 27.81 4.04 29.87
C SER A 506 27.13 2.92 29.10
N VAL A 507 25.97 2.44 29.57
CA VAL A 507 25.23 1.37 28.89
C VAL A 507 24.65 1.85 27.54
N ILE A 508 24.00 3.01 27.50
CA ILE A 508 23.39 3.51 26.26
C ILE A 508 24.45 3.95 25.25
N SER A 509 25.64 4.38 25.70
CA SER A 509 26.75 4.74 24.80
C SER A 509 27.27 3.58 23.95
N LEU A 510 26.97 2.34 24.32
CA LEU A 510 27.22 1.16 23.49
C LEU A 510 26.28 1.08 22.28
N CYS A 511 25.17 1.82 22.30
CA CYS A 511 24.22 1.86 21.21
C CYS A 511 24.63 2.87 20.12
N LEU A 512 24.49 2.46 18.87
CA LEU A 512 24.93 3.24 17.70
C LEU A 512 24.29 4.63 17.56
N ASP A 513 23.04 4.76 17.99
CA ASP A 513 22.25 5.98 17.96
C ASP A 513 22.37 6.80 19.25
N TYR A 514 23.37 6.52 20.09
CA TYR A 514 23.62 7.29 21.29
C TYR A 514 23.88 8.78 20.97
N SER A 515 23.10 9.62 21.65
CA SER A 515 23.37 11.04 21.84
C SER A 515 23.37 11.32 23.33
N ARG A 516 24.44 11.96 23.81
CA ARG A 516 24.57 12.35 25.20
C ARG A 516 23.49 13.36 25.57
N GLU A 517 23.21 14.31 24.69
CA GLU A 517 22.19 15.35 24.86
C GLU A 517 20.78 14.75 24.96
N ALA A 518 20.43 13.83 24.04
CA ALA A 518 19.13 13.19 24.05
C ALA A 518 18.94 12.29 25.29
N THR A 519 19.98 11.55 25.67
CA THR A 519 19.95 10.70 26.86
C THR A 519 19.83 11.54 28.14
N GLN A 520 20.58 12.64 28.23
CA GLN A 520 20.52 13.58 29.34
C GLN A 520 19.13 14.22 29.45
N TYR A 521 18.55 14.66 28.33
CA TYR A 521 17.18 15.18 28.30
C TYR A 521 16.17 14.16 28.82
N GLN A 522 16.30 12.89 28.44
CA GLN A 522 15.42 11.83 28.94
C GLN A 522 15.55 11.63 30.45
N ILE A 523 16.79 11.61 30.97
CA ILE A 523 17.09 11.48 32.40
C ILE A 523 16.40 12.60 33.19
N GLU A 524 16.50 13.84 32.74
CA GLU A 524 15.91 15.03 33.36
C GLU A 524 14.36 14.97 33.41
N HIS A 525 13.75 14.27 32.45
CA HIS A 525 12.30 14.09 32.35
C HIS A 525 11.84 12.71 32.85
N THR A 526 12.55 12.13 33.83
CA THR A 526 12.13 10.87 34.47
C THR A 526 11.03 11.11 35.50
N HIS A 527 10.05 10.20 35.57
CA HIS A 527 9.00 10.24 36.58
C HIS A 527 9.59 10.23 38.00
N ARG A 528 8.82 10.69 39.00
CA ARG A 528 9.32 10.82 40.40
C ARG A 528 9.70 9.50 41.07
N ASN A 529 9.09 8.40 40.65
CA ASN A 529 9.18 7.10 41.29
C ASN A 529 9.77 6.06 40.33
N PRO A 530 10.63 5.15 40.81
CA PRO A 530 11.20 4.10 39.98
C PRO A 530 10.09 3.20 39.41
N ILE A 531 10.32 2.67 38.22
CA ILE A 531 9.34 1.79 37.58
C ILE A 531 9.15 0.49 38.38
N SER A 532 7.89 0.04 38.48
CA SER A 532 7.54 -1.20 39.20
C SER A 532 7.78 -2.44 38.35
N CYS A 533 8.13 -3.56 38.97
CA CYS A 533 8.32 -4.84 38.28
C CYS A 533 7.11 -5.24 37.41
N PRO A 534 5.84 -5.09 37.85
CA PRO A 534 4.68 -5.33 36.99
C PRO A 534 4.66 -4.46 35.73
N ARG A 535 5.02 -3.17 35.83
CA ARG A 535 5.09 -2.29 34.65
C ARG A 535 6.24 -2.68 33.73
N ILE A 536 7.40 -3.07 34.27
CA ILE A 536 8.51 -3.61 33.45
C ILE A 536 8.04 -4.84 32.67
N ARG A 537 7.37 -5.79 33.33
CA ARG A 537 6.86 -7.02 32.69
C ARG A 537 5.85 -6.72 31.58
N HIS A 538 5.06 -5.66 31.73
CA HIS A 538 4.13 -5.20 30.71
C HIS A 538 4.83 -4.51 29.53
N HIS A 539 5.79 -3.64 29.81
CA HIS A 539 6.54 -2.92 28.76
C HIS A 539 7.50 -3.80 27.97
N LEU A 540 7.97 -4.90 28.56
CA LEU A 540 8.95 -5.83 27.99
C LEU A 540 8.40 -7.27 28.00
N SER A 541 7.14 -7.46 27.60
CA SER A 541 6.48 -8.78 27.62
C SER A 541 7.29 -9.85 26.90
N ASP A 542 7.86 -9.50 25.75
CA ASP A 542 8.54 -10.45 24.87
C ASP A 542 9.88 -10.88 25.48
N LEU A 543 10.66 -9.93 25.97
CA LEU A 543 11.91 -10.22 26.68
C LEU A 543 11.64 -11.04 27.94
N VAL A 544 10.62 -10.69 28.72
CA VAL A 544 10.27 -11.40 29.96
C VAL A 544 9.81 -12.82 29.68
N SER A 545 9.21 -13.10 28.52
CA SER A 545 8.86 -14.49 28.14
C SER A 545 10.10 -15.38 27.92
N SER A 546 11.21 -14.77 27.47
CA SER A 546 12.49 -15.46 27.26
C SER A 546 13.38 -15.51 28.49
N VAL A 547 13.09 -14.68 29.50
CA VAL A 547 13.90 -14.53 30.71
C VAL A 547 13.08 -14.94 31.93
N ASP A 548 13.51 -16.00 32.62
CA ASP A 548 12.83 -16.54 33.82
C ASP A 548 12.91 -15.58 35.04
N CYS A 549 12.13 -14.50 35.02
CA CYS A 549 12.14 -13.43 36.01
C CYS A 549 11.28 -13.75 37.25
N SER A 550 11.94 -14.15 38.34
CA SER A 550 11.32 -14.58 39.59
C SER A 550 11.72 -13.73 40.83
N CYS A 551 12.00 -12.45 40.66
CA CYS A 551 12.42 -11.59 41.78
C CYS A 551 11.33 -11.49 42.87
N GLU A 552 11.70 -11.78 44.12
CA GLU A 552 10.87 -11.58 45.32
C GLU A 552 11.53 -10.57 46.27
N PHE A 553 10.72 -9.68 46.85
CA PHE A 553 11.20 -8.59 47.71
C PHE A 553 10.39 -8.52 49.00
N THR A 554 11.07 -8.24 50.11
CA THR A 554 10.41 -7.78 51.35
C THR A 554 10.07 -6.30 51.19
N LEU A 555 8.78 -5.98 51.07
CA LEU A 555 8.32 -4.64 50.76
C LEU A 555 8.17 -3.78 52.04
N PRO A 556 8.62 -2.52 52.03
CA PRO A 556 8.26 -1.56 53.07
C PRO A 556 6.77 -1.18 52.97
N GLU A 557 6.21 -0.60 54.05
CA GLU A 557 4.81 -0.19 54.10
C GLU A 557 4.49 0.85 53.01
N GLY A 558 3.54 0.55 52.12
CA GLY A 558 3.21 1.35 50.94
C GLY A 558 4.18 1.22 49.75
N GLY A 559 5.18 0.34 49.84
CA GLY A 559 6.12 0.04 48.77
C GLY A 559 5.58 -0.91 47.70
N TYR A 560 6.27 -0.98 46.57
CA TYR A 560 5.99 -1.91 45.47
C TYR A 560 7.30 -2.53 44.95
N PRO A 561 7.26 -3.73 44.34
CA PRO A 561 8.46 -4.38 43.84
C PRO A 561 9.07 -3.59 42.68
N SER A 562 10.39 -3.38 42.73
CA SER A 562 11.16 -2.66 41.72
C SER A 562 12.62 -3.15 41.73
N PRO A 563 13.34 -3.19 40.59
CA PRO A 563 14.74 -3.63 40.55
C PRO A 563 15.67 -2.87 41.50
N VAL A 564 15.34 -1.61 41.83
CA VAL A 564 16.12 -0.80 42.77
C VAL A 564 16.18 -1.40 44.18
N LEU A 565 15.22 -2.28 44.54
CA LEU A 565 15.19 -2.98 45.83
C LEU A 565 16.25 -4.10 45.95
N HIS A 566 17.03 -4.38 44.89
CA HIS A 566 18.20 -5.24 45.02
C HIS A 566 19.38 -4.54 45.74
N LEU A 567 19.29 -3.23 46.01
CA LEU A 567 20.25 -2.48 46.82
C LEU A 567 19.95 -2.61 48.33
N ASP A 568 21.00 -2.58 49.15
CA ASP A 568 20.87 -2.66 50.61
C ASP A 568 20.12 -1.46 51.23
N ALA A 569 19.40 -1.72 52.33
CA ALA A 569 18.47 -0.80 52.96
C ALA A 569 19.06 0.55 53.39
N ASP A 570 20.37 0.61 53.71
CA ASP A 570 21.04 1.85 54.11
C ASP A 570 21.19 2.88 52.98
N PHE A 571 21.20 2.42 51.71
CA PHE A 571 21.25 3.32 50.55
C PHE A 571 19.88 3.98 50.28
N THR A 572 18.79 3.29 50.57
CA THR A 572 17.41 3.81 50.40
C THR A 572 17.03 4.90 51.41
N ARG A 573 17.66 4.92 52.59
CA ARG A 573 17.44 5.97 53.62
C ARG A 573 18.05 7.33 53.25
N GLY A 574 19.04 7.37 52.36
CA GLY A 574 19.66 8.60 51.87
C GLY A 574 18.71 9.54 51.11
N MET A 575 17.55 9.05 50.67
CA MET A 575 16.55 9.83 49.93
C MET A 575 15.76 10.83 50.82
N SER A 576 15.88 10.73 52.15
CA SER A 576 15.20 11.64 53.09
C SER A 576 15.88 13.02 53.23
N ARG A 577 17.12 13.21 52.75
CA ARG A 577 17.86 14.48 52.91
C ARG A 577 17.43 15.60 51.93
N PHE A 578 16.73 15.26 50.85
CA PHE A 578 16.32 16.21 49.79
C PHE A 578 15.18 17.19 50.15
N LYS A 579 14.63 17.13 51.38
CA LYS A 579 13.48 17.99 51.76
C LYS A 579 13.87 19.43 52.17
N ALA A 580 15.09 19.68 52.67
CA ALA A 580 15.45 21.00 53.20
C ALA A 580 15.88 22.00 52.12
N GLU A 581 16.85 21.65 51.26
CA GLU A 581 17.37 22.54 50.21
C GLU A 581 16.31 22.91 49.14
N LYS A 582 15.31 22.04 48.96
CA LYS A 582 14.24 22.24 47.98
C LYS A 582 13.19 23.26 48.43
N ILE A 583 13.03 23.48 49.74
CA ILE A 583 12.11 24.50 50.26
C ILE A 583 12.69 25.89 50.01
N ASP A 584 14.00 26.09 50.22
CA ASP A 584 14.65 27.38 49.98
C ASP A 584 14.67 27.74 48.50
N SER A 585 14.99 26.76 47.62
CA SER A 585 14.92 26.95 46.17
C SER A 585 13.50 27.29 45.68
N LEU A 586 12.47 26.60 46.19
CA LEU A 586 11.07 26.90 45.87
C LEU A 586 10.63 28.25 46.42
N ALA A 587 11.07 28.64 47.62
CA ALA A 587 10.77 29.94 48.21
C ALA A 587 11.39 31.08 47.40
N SER A 588 12.67 30.95 46.98
CA SER A 588 13.33 31.93 46.13
C SER A 588 12.65 32.06 44.77
N HIS A 589 12.29 30.93 44.14
CA HIS A 589 11.59 30.96 42.86
C HIS A 589 10.18 31.57 42.99
N TYR A 590 9.45 31.26 44.06
CA TYR A 590 8.15 31.86 44.34
C TYR A 590 8.23 33.39 44.55
N VAL A 591 9.25 33.87 45.26
CA VAL A 591 9.47 35.32 45.47
C VAL A 591 9.78 36.04 44.15
N ASP A 592 10.64 35.46 43.30
CA ASP A 592 10.97 36.00 41.98
C ASP A 592 9.72 36.06 41.08
N LEU A 593 8.93 34.97 41.01
CA LEU A 593 7.65 34.97 40.30
C LEU A 593 6.68 36.03 40.83
N ARG A 594 6.62 36.25 42.15
CA ARG A 594 5.76 37.28 42.74
C ARG A 594 6.24 38.71 42.47
N GLN A 595 7.54 38.94 42.30
CA GLN A 595 8.08 40.23 41.91
C GLN A 595 7.78 40.51 40.44
N ARG A 596 8.02 39.53 39.55
CA ARG A 596 7.68 39.64 38.12
C ARG A 596 6.19 39.85 37.90
N PHE A 597 5.34 39.14 38.65
CA PHE A 597 3.89 39.35 38.58
C PHE A 597 3.48 40.78 38.96
N ARG A 598 4.10 41.38 39.98
CA ARG A 598 3.85 42.78 40.33
C ARG A 598 4.30 43.75 39.24
N GLN A 599 5.49 43.54 38.68
CA GLN A 599 5.99 44.38 37.58
C GLN A 599 5.10 44.28 36.34
N LEU A 600 4.72 43.06 35.93
CA LEU A 600 3.81 42.85 34.81
C LEU A 600 2.44 43.47 35.05
N LYS A 601 1.94 43.46 36.30
CA LYS A 601 0.67 44.11 36.63
C LYS A 601 0.77 45.64 36.52
N GLU A 602 1.84 46.25 37.04
CA GLU A 602 2.07 47.69 36.91
C GLU A 602 2.28 48.14 35.45
N GLU A 603 2.96 47.33 34.64
CA GLU A 603 3.11 47.58 33.20
C GLU A 603 1.78 47.45 32.44
N LEU A 604 0.97 46.44 32.79
CA LEU A 604 -0.35 46.26 32.22
C LEU A 604 -1.28 47.43 32.57
N GLU A 605 -1.34 47.84 33.85
CA GLU A 605 -2.14 48.98 34.30
C GLU A 605 -1.77 50.27 33.54
N LYS A 606 -0.47 50.53 33.34
CA LYS A 606 -0.01 51.67 32.53
C LYS A 606 -0.46 51.58 31.07
N ALA A 607 -0.34 50.40 30.47
CA ALA A 607 -0.77 50.20 29.09
C ALA A 607 -2.29 50.38 28.96
N GLU A 608 -3.07 49.92 29.95
CA GLU A 608 -4.52 50.12 30.00
C GLU A 608 -4.88 51.59 30.18
N ASP A 609 -4.19 52.34 31.04
CA ASP A 609 -4.36 53.79 31.21
C ASP A 609 -4.08 54.53 29.90
N GLU A 610 -2.99 54.21 29.20
CA GLU A 610 -2.66 54.81 27.90
C GLU A 610 -3.73 54.48 26.84
N ILE A 611 -4.22 53.24 26.78
CA ILE A 611 -5.31 52.86 25.86
C ILE A 611 -6.62 53.59 26.23
N GLN A 612 -6.89 53.81 27.52
CA GLN A 612 -8.05 54.54 28.00
C GLN A 612 -8.00 56.03 27.64
N GLU A 613 -6.81 56.64 27.66
CA GLU A 613 -6.60 57.99 27.12
C GLU A 613 -6.94 58.04 25.63
N PHE A 614 -6.57 57.02 24.84
CA PHE A 614 -6.95 56.95 23.42
C PHE A 614 -8.47 56.84 23.21
N PHE A 615 -9.19 56.04 24.00
CA PHE A 615 -10.65 55.99 23.95
C PHE A 615 -11.27 57.37 24.21
N THR A 616 -10.70 58.12 25.16
CA THR A 616 -11.16 59.45 25.54
C THR A 616 -10.85 60.49 24.47
N LEU A 617 -9.63 60.52 23.94
CA LEU A 617 -9.18 61.42 22.87
C LEU A 617 -9.98 61.24 21.58
N MET A 618 -10.27 59.99 21.23
CA MET A 618 -10.98 59.63 19.99
C MET A 618 -12.50 59.67 20.14
N ASN A 619 -13.01 59.86 21.36
CA ASN A 619 -14.44 59.84 21.72
C ASN A 619 -15.18 58.62 21.13
N THR A 620 -14.63 57.44 21.35
CA THR A 620 -15.15 56.15 20.86
C THR A 620 -15.09 55.10 21.96
N ASP A 621 -15.98 54.12 21.90
CA ASP A 621 -15.97 52.94 22.77
C ASP A 621 -15.28 51.74 22.12
N THR A 622 -14.75 51.90 20.90
CA THR A 622 -14.06 50.83 20.16
C THR A 622 -12.88 51.39 19.37
N ILE A 623 -11.70 50.76 19.53
CA ILE A 623 -10.47 51.05 18.80
C ILE A 623 -10.11 49.81 17.96
N MET A 624 -9.95 49.99 16.66
CA MET A 624 -9.55 48.92 15.74
C MET A 624 -8.09 49.10 15.33
N THR A 625 -7.28 48.06 15.53
CA THR A 625 -5.89 47.98 15.05
C THR A 625 -5.79 47.02 13.86
N SER A 626 -4.56 46.77 13.39
CA SER A 626 -4.31 45.80 12.32
C SER A 626 -4.79 44.39 12.67
N ASN A 627 -4.65 43.98 13.93
CA ASN A 627 -4.89 42.60 14.37
C ASN A 627 -5.98 42.46 15.45
N TRP A 628 -6.35 43.56 16.11
CA TRP A 628 -7.19 43.52 17.31
C TRP A 628 -8.29 44.56 17.31
N VAL A 629 -9.42 44.22 17.92
CA VAL A 629 -10.50 45.14 18.28
C VAL A 629 -10.50 45.29 19.79
N LEU A 630 -10.20 46.51 20.26
CA LEU A 630 -10.25 46.88 21.67
C LEU A 630 -11.59 47.55 21.97
N ARG A 631 -12.30 47.08 22.99
CA ARG A 631 -13.57 47.67 23.43
C ARG A 631 -13.43 48.25 24.83
N LYS A 632 -13.92 49.47 24.99
CA LYS A 632 -13.93 50.15 26.28
C LYS A 632 -14.79 49.36 27.27
N PRO A 633 -14.26 49.00 28.44
CA PRO A 633 -15.02 48.27 29.45
C PRO A 633 -16.03 49.18 30.18
N PRO A 634 -17.09 48.61 30.77
CA PRO A 634 -17.87 49.29 31.81
C PRO A 634 -16.98 49.52 33.06
N GLU A 635 -17.33 50.51 33.90
CA GLU A 635 -16.53 50.91 35.08
C GLU A 635 -16.06 49.69 35.91
N ASP A 636 -14.76 49.66 36.24
CA ASP A 636 -14.04 48.60 36.97
C ASP A 636 -13.82 47.23 36.28
N GLU A 637 -13.99 47.12 34.94
CA GLU A 637 -13.60 45.93 34.15
C GLU A 637 -12.35 46.14 33.26
N GLU A 638 -11.66 45.04 32.91
CA GLU A 638 -10.50 45.02 31.98
C GLU A 638 -10.91 45.31 30.53
N ILE A 639 -10.01 45.92 29.74
CA ILE A 639 -10.25 46.22 28.32
C ILE A 639 -10.47 44.92 27.54
N ARG A 640 -11.61 44.80 26.84
CA ARG A 640 -11.92 43.59 26.08
C ARG A 640 -11.17 43.60 24.75
N VAL A 641 -10.39 42.56 24.50
CA VAL A 641 -9.56 42.40 23.31
C VAL A 641 -10.07 41.22 22.48
N GLU A 642 -10.49 41.50 21.24
CA GLU A 642 -10.96 40.49 20.29
C GLU A 642 -10.02 40.43 19.08
N LEU A 643 -9.72 39.23 18.58
CA LEU A 643 -9.02 39.05 17.30
C LEU A 643 -9.89 39.59 16.17
N ARG A 644 -9.29 40.38 15.28
CA ARG A 644 -9.97 40.84 14.08
C ARG A 644 -10.09 39.67 13.09
N GLY A 645 -11.29 39.11 12.99
CA GLY A 645 -11.64 38.02 12.08
C GLY A 645 -11.60 38.40 10.61
#